data_AF-A0A6M8MU97-F1
#
_entry.id   AF-A0A6M8MU97-F1
#
_cell.length_a   1.000
_cell.length_b   1.000
_cell.length_c   1.000
_cell.angle_alpha   90.00
_cell.angle_beta   90.00
_cell.angle_gamma   90.00
#
_symmetry.space_group_name_H-M   'P 1'
#
loop_
_entity.id
_entity.type
_entity.pdbx_description
1 polymer ?
#
loop_
_entity_poly.entity_id
_entity_poly.type
_entity_poly.pdbx_seq_one_letter_code
_entity_poly.pdbx_strand_id
1 'polypeptide(L)'
;MSMHKEADKVSTPRYKPYKGPAGGWGALISVAHFWLTSDNALKNIRTMLKTNQNGGFDCPGCAWGDSPESGMVKFCENGAKAVNWEATKRRVDPSFFARYSVSSLLEQSDYWLEYQGRLTEPMVYDAQTDRYKPIAWDDAFALIAKHLNSLPSPNMAEFYTSGRASNEAAYLYQLFVRAYGTNNFPDCSNMCHEASGVALSQSVGVGKGTVTFEDFEHADAIFVLGQNPGTNHPRMLEPLREAVKRGAQVVCVNPLKERGLERFQHPQHPLEMLSNGSEPTNTAYFRPALGGDMALLRGMAKFLLQWEREAQASNEPSVFDHTFLNEHTNGVLEYLAAIDDTSWEFIVEQSGLPLTDIELAARMYAKGKNVIMCWAMGITQHRHSVPTIQEVSNLMLLRGNIGRPGAGLCPVRGHSNVQGDRTMGINERPPAFFLDALEKRFQFKVPRENGHNVVEAIHAMLEGRAKVFIGLGGNFAQATPDSPRTFEALSNCDLTVQISTKLNRSHLAHGKEALILPCFGRTDIDIQAEGPQAVTVEDSFSMVHASNGQLKPLSAQMRSEPAILAGIANATLGKQPVDWLWLVADYSRIRDLIADTIPSFQNFNEKIKNPGGFYLGNAAGSRRWNTPSARANFKPNVLPSDLVHESVRGTGIVPDLIMQSMRSHDQYNTTIYGLDDRYRGVKGQRDVMFVNEADIIRLGFVPGQKVDIVSIWGDDITRRVKGFTLLPFDIPAGQAAAYYPEVNPLVPLESVGDGSSTPTSKFVAIKLERHAETARII
;
A
#
# COMPACT_ATOMS: atom_id res chain seq x y z
N MET A 1 -12.96 7.40 36.25
CA MET A 1 -11.61 8.00 36.18
C MET A 1 -10.88 7.42 34.97
N SER A 2 -10.50 8.25 33.98
CA SER A 2 -9.97 7.81 32.68
C SER A 2 -8.67 7.01 32.83
N MET A 3 -8.66 5.75 32.39
CA MET A 3 -7.46 4.92 32.26
C MET A 3 -6.65 5.26 30.99
N HIS A 4 -6.98 6.36 30.28
CA HIS A 4 -6.48 6.64 28.93
C HIS A 4 -5.70 7.97 28.83
N LYS A 5 -4.88 8.30 29.84
CA LYS A 5 -4.19 9.60 29.96
C LYS A 5 -3.18 9.94 28.86
N GLU A 6 -2.83 9.06 27.93
CA GLU A 6 -1.78 9.34 26.94
C GLU A 6 -2.32 9.97 25.65
N ALA A 7 -3.43 9.46 25.09
CA ALA A 7 -4.07 10.06 23.93
C ALA A 7 -4.76 11.39 24.25
N ASP A 8 -5.15 11.60 25.52
CA ASP A 8 -5.76 12.85 26.00
C ASP A 8 -4.73 13.96 26.30
N LYS A 9 -3.42 13.67 26.23
CA LYS A 9 -2.37 14.68 26.48
C LYS A 9 -2.16 15.56 25.24
N VAL A 10 -2.29 16.87 25.43
CA VAL A 10 -1.83 17.86 24.45
C VAL A 10 -0.29 17.81 24.39
N SER A 11 0.27 17.27 23.32
CA SER A 11 1.72 17.28 23.08
C SER A 11 2.18 18.66 22.63
N THR A 12 3.35 19.12 23.11
CA THR A 12 3.96 20.36 22.62
C THR A 12 4.58 20.14 21.23
N PRO A 13 4.07 20.77 20.17
CA PRO A 13 4.61 20.60 18.83
C PRO A 13 6.03 21.14 18.73
N ARG A 14 6.93 20.41 18.08
CA ARG A 14 8.31 20.86 17.84
C ARG A 14 8.85 20.34 16.52
N TYR A 15 9.65 21.17 15.85
CA TYR A 15 10.46 20.77 14.71
C TYR A 15 11.95 20.89 15.05
N LYS A 16 12.73 19.83 14.81
CA LYS A 16 14.19 19.85 14.88
C LYS A 16 14.74 18.81 13.91
N PRO A 17 15.46 19.21 12.83
CA PRO A 17 16.04 18.29 11.88
C PRO A 17 16.85 17.18 12.56
N TYR A 18 16.52 15.93 12.25
CA TYR A 18 17.23 14.76 12.78
C TYR A 18 18.53 14.54 12.01
N LYS A 19 19.62 14.25 12.73
CA LYS A 19 20.97 14.07 12.14
C LYS A 19 21.52 12.64 12.27
N GLY A 20 20.80 11.75 12.96
CA GLY A 20 21.23 10.36 13.14
C GLY A 20 20.87 9.47 11.93
N PRO A 21 21.39 8.23 11.90
CA PRO A 21 21.05 7.27 10.85
C PRO A 21 19.65 6.69 11.03
N ALA A 22 19.13 6.05 9.98
CA ALA A 22 18.00 5.15 10.13
C ALA A 22 18.39 3.90 10.95
N GLY A 23 17.44 3.32 11.68
CA GLY A 23 17.71 2.19 12.56
C GLY A 23 18.48 2.58 13.82
N GLY A 24 19.45 1.73 14.21
CA GLY A 24 20.41 1.99 15.28
C GLY A 24 19.84 2.20 16.69
N TRP A 25 20.58 2.93 17.52
CA TRP A 25 20.16 3.30 18.88
C TRP A 25 18.82 4.04 18.91
N GLY A 26 18.55 4.88 17.90
CA GLY A 26 17.29 5.61 17.82
C GLY A 26 16.07 4.70 17.62
N ALA A 27 16.23 3.62 16.84
CA ALA A 27 15.19 2.61 16.69
C ALA A 27 15.00 1.80 17.98
N LEU A 28 16.08 1.38 18.64
CA LEU A 28 16.00 0.65 19.91
C LEU A 28 15.33 1.48 21.02
N ILE A 29 15.65 2.77 21.13
CA ILE A 29 15.01 3.68 22.10
C ILE A 29 13.52 3.84 21.78
N SER A 30 13.13 3.99 20.52
CA SER A 30 11.72 4.09 20.14
C SER A 30 10.96 2.81 20.49
N VAL A 31 11.49 1.64 20.10
CA VAL A 31 10.92 0.33 20.43
C VAL A 31 10.79 0.17 21.96
N ALA A 32 11.84 0.51 22.72
CA ALA A 32 11.82 0.46 24.18
C ALA A 32 10.80 1.42 24.80
N HIS A 33 10.63 2.62 24.24
CA HIS A 33 9.62 3.59 24.69
C HIS A 33 8.20 3.03 24.51
N PHE A 34 7.88 2.51 23.33
CA PHE A 34 6.59 1.85 23.05
C PHE A 34 6.36 0.59 23.91
N TRP A 35 7.43 -0.06 24.37
CA TRP A 35 7.34 -1.19 25.29
C TRP A 35 7.08 -0.77 26.72
N LEU A 36 7.77 0.27 27.21
CA LEU A 36 7.60 0.79 28.57
C LEU A 36 6.20 1.41 28.76
N THR A 37 5.59 1.95 27.71
CA THR A 37 4.21 2.45 27.72
C THR A 37 3.16 1.36 27.48
N SER A 38 3.58 0.13 27.19
CA SER A 38 2.68 -1.00 26.97
C SER A 38 2.40 -1.75 28.28
N ASP A 39 1.12 -1.92 28.63
CA ASP A 39 0.63 -2.61 29.83
C ASP A 39 0.99 -4.13 29.91
N ASN A 40 1.84 -4.65 29.00
CA ASN A 40 2.20 -6.08 28.92
C ASN A 40 3.58 -6.39 28.30
N ALA A 41 4.61 -5.59 28.59
CA ALA A 41 5.95 -5.68 27.99
C ALA A 41 6.54 -7.11 27.88
N LEU A 42 6.48 -7.93 28.94
CA LEU A 42 7.07 -9.28 28.95
C LEU A 42 6.40 -10.27 27.97
N LYS A 43 5.08 -10.23 27.84
CA LYS A 43 4.35 -11.10 26.89
C LYS A 43 4.63 -10.66 25.45
N ASN A 44 4.67 -9.36 25.22
CA ASN A 44 4.93 -8.78 23.91
C ASN A 44 6.32 -9.18 23.40
N ILE A 45 7.35 -9.19 24.25
CA ILE A 45 8.71 -9.64 23.86
C ILE A 45 8.71 -11.10 23.37
N ARG A 46 8.03 -12.02 24.07
CA ARG A 46 7.94 -13.43 23.63
C ARG A 46 7.21 -13.57 22.30
N THR A 47 6.13 -12.81 22.11
CA THR A 47 5.37 -12.78 20.85
C THR A 47 6.21 -12.20 19.71
N MET A 48 7.00 -11.15 19.95
CA MET A 48 7.90 -10.56 18.95
C MET A 48 8.95 -11.56 18.42
N LEU A 49 9.48 -12.42 19.29
CA LEU A 49 10.42 -13.48 18.89
C LEU A 49 9.77 -14.56 17.99
N LYS A 50 8.43 -14.57 17.88
CA LYS A 50 7.67 -15.44 16.97
C LYS A 50 7.21 -14.73 15.69
N THR A 51 7.49 -13.45 15.52
CA THR A 51 7.13 -12.69 14.31
C THR A 51 8.02 -13.11 13.13
N ASN A 52 7.40 -13.43 11.99
CA ASN A 52 8.07 -13.83 10.74
C ASN A 52 8.97 -15.07 10.90
N GLN A 53 8.59 -15.96 11.81
CA GLN A 53 9.29 -17.22 12.09
C GLN A 53 8.42 -18.41 11.69
N ASN A 54 9.06 -19.52 11.34
CA ASN A 54 8.33 -20.76 11.07
C ASN A 54 7.52 -21.21 12.29
N GLY A 55 6.23 -21.53 12.10
CA GLY A 55 5.29 -21.83 13.19
C GLY A 55 4.91 -20.63 14.07
N GLY A 56 5.38 -19.43 13.73
CA GLY A 56 4.98 -18.15 14.31
C GLY A 56 3.89 -17.47 13.47
N PHE A 57 3.78 -16.15 13.57
CA PHE A 57 2.83 -15.35 12.79
C PHE A 57 3.56 -14.36 11.87
N ASP A 58 2.92 -14.05 10.75
CA ASP A 58 3.39 -13.05 9.79
C ASP A 58 3.04 -11.63 10.27
N CYS A 59 3.98 -10.70 10.13
CA CYS A 59 3.79 -9.32 10.52
C CYS A 59 2.61 -8.69 9.75
N PRO A 60 1.59 -8.13 10.42
CA PRO A 60 0.43 -7.53 9.75
C PRO A 60 0.75 -6.24 8.96
N GLY A 61 2.02 -5.80 9.00
CA GLY A 61 2.44 -4.48 8.56
C GLY A 61 3.29 -4.39 7.29
N CYS A 62 3.83 -5.43 6.66
CA CYS A 62 4.65 -5.21 5.46
C CYS A 62 4.74 -6.46 4.60
N ALA A 63 4.64 -6.33 3.28
CA ALA A 63 4.77 -7.45 2.33
C ALA A 63 6.20 -7.69 1.86
N TRP A 64 7.21 -7.07 2.49
CA TRP A 64 8.59 -7.46 2.23
C TRP A 64 8.76 -8.94 2.59
N GLY A 65 9.55 -9.72 1.86
CA GLY A 65 9.77 -11.12 2.19
C GLY A 65 10.73 -11.35 3.35
N ASP A 66 10.80 -12.61 3.77
CA ASP A 66 11.70 -13.06 4.83
C ASP A 66 13.00 -13.61 4.25
N SER A 67 14.13 -13.27 4.87
CA SER A 67 15.41 -13.92 4.56
C SER A 67 15.31 -15.44 4.85
N PRO A 68 15.89 -16.31 4.00
CA PRO A 68 15.97 -17.75 4.24
C PRO A 68 16.73 -18.13 5.52
N GLU A 69 17.62 -17.26 6.00
CA GLU A 69 18.47 -17.55 7.15
C GLU A 69 17.70 -17.61 8.47
N SER A 70 18.12 -18.49 9.39
CA SER A 70 17.48 -18.76 10.68
C SER A 70 17.84 -17.74 11.78
N GLY A 71 17.83 -16.45 11.46
CA GLY A 71 18.08 -15.38 12.42
C GLY A 71 16.98 -15.29 13.51
N MET A 72 17.39 -15.01 14.75
CA MET A 72 16.49 -14.93 15.92
C MET A 72 15.53 -13.72 15.90
N VAL A 73 15.80 -12.68 15.11
CA VAL A 73 15.01 -11.44 15.06
C VAL A 73 14.72 -11.04 13.61
N LYS A 74 13.47 -11.24 13.16
CA LYS A 74 13.01 -10.97 11.77
C LYS A 74 11.98 -9.83 11.66
N PHE A 75 11.93 -8.95 12.66
CA PHE A 75 11.02 -7.79 12.70
C PHE A 75 11.79 -6.46 12.68
N CYS A 76 11.17 -5.43 12.10
CA CYS A 76 11.68 -4.06 12.10
C CYS A 76 11.00 -3.19 13.17
N GLU A 77 11.47 -1.96 13.39
CA GLU A 77 10.87 -0.99 14.34
C GLU A 77 9.36 -0.83 14.12
N ASN A 78 8.93 -0.59 12.88
CA ASN A 78 7.51 -0.42 12.57
C ASN A 78 6.71 -1.74 12.68
N GLY A 79 7.35 -2.89 12.44
CA GLY A 79 6.76 -4.20 12.74
C GLY A 79 6.52 -4.40 14.23
N ALA A 80 7.48 -4.00 15.08
CA ALA A 80 7.32 -4.04 16.53
C ALA A 80 6.19 -3.14 17.03
N LYS A 81 6.05 -1.94 16.45
CA LYS A 81 4.92 -1.03 16.73
C LYS A 81 3.60 -1.68 16.32
N ALA A 82 3.51 -2.28 15.13
CA ALA A 82 2.31 -2.95 14.64
C ALA A 82 1.87 -4.11 15.56
N VAL A 83 2.80 -4.97 15.93
CA VAL A 83 2.51 -6.10 16.84
C VAL A 83 2.11 -5.59 18.23
N ASN A 84 2.79 -4.59 18.78
CA ASN A 84 2.42 -3.99 20.07
C ASN A 84 1.02 -3.35 20.02
N TRP A 85 0.67 -2.72 18.89
CA TRP A 85 -0.63 -2.09 18.66
C TRP A 85 -1.78 -3.10 18.64
N GLU A 86 -1.52 -4.31 18.11
CA GLU A 86 -2.46 -5.42 18.06
C GLU A 86 -2.52 -6.22 19.37
N ALA A 87 -1.38 -6.42 20.05
CA ALA A 87 -1.22 -7.17 21.30
C ALA A 87 -1.65 -6.42 22.57
N THR A 88 -2.33 -5.28 22.41
CA THR A 88 -2.80 -4.44 23.52
C THR A 88 -3.81 -5.16 24.41
N LYS A 89 -3.88 -4.78 25.70
CA LYS A 89 -4.93 -5.22 26.63
C LYS A 89 -6.19 -4.35 26.55
N ARG A 90 -6.11 -3.20 25.89
CA ARG A 90 -7.22 -2.24 25.81
C ARG A 90 -8.32 -2.76 24.91
N ARG A 91 -9.56 -2.43 25.29
CA ARG A 91 -10.77 -2.98 24.70
C ARG A 91 -11.75 -1.85 24.43
N VAL A 92 -12.39 -1.96 23.28
CA VAL A 92 -13.57 -1.19 22.89
C VAL A 92 -14.73 -2.18 22.97
N ASP A 93 -15.43 -2.16 24.11
CA ASP A 93 -16.49 -3.09 24.49
C ASP A 93 -17.87 -2.41 24.50
N PRO A 94 -18.97 -3.12 24.80
CA PRO A 94 -20.30 -2.49 24.86
C PRO A 94 -20.39 -1.33 25.85
N SER A 95 -19.62 -1.36 26.95
CA SER A 95 -19.59 -0.26 27.93
C SER A 95 -18.91 1.00 27.37
N PHE A 96 -17.96 0.86 26.44
CA PHE A 96 -17.39 1.99 25.71
C PHE A 96 -18.45 2.66 24.83
N PHE A 97 -19.17 1.89 24.02
CA PHE A 97 -20.19 2.43 23.12
C PHE A 97 -21.44 2.95 23.86
N ALA A 98 -21.76 2.42 25.03
CA ALA A 98 -22.77 3.00 25.91
C ALA A 98 -22.37 4.40 26.43
N ARG A 99 -21.07 4.70 26.54
CA ARG A 99 -20.56 5.99 27.04
C ARG A 99 -20.45 7.06 25.95
N TYR A 100 -20.02 6.70 24.75
CA TYR A 100 -19.80 7.66 23.66
C TYR A 100 -20.86 7.56 22.56
N SER A 101 -21.38 8.71 22.11
CA SER A 101 -22.21 8.77 20.91
C SER A 101 -21.30 8.80 19.67
N VAL A 102 -21.79 8.39 18.50
CA VAL A 102 -21.02 8.45 17.25
C VAL A 102 -20.61 9.90 16.95
N SER A 103 -21.51 10.87 17.15
CA SER A 103 -21.19 12.30 16.99
C SER A 103 -20.02 12.73 17.88
N SER A 104 -19.98 12.29 19.15
CA SER A 104 -18.87 12.61 20.06
C SER A 104 -17.54 11.94 19.65
N LEU A 105 -17.61 10.76 19.04
CA LEU A 105 -16.43 10.05 18.53
C LEU A 105 -15.89 10.70 17.25
N LEU A 106 -16.76 11.30 16.42
CA LEU A 106 -16.35 12.01 15.20
C LEU A 106 -15.44 13.22 15.50
N GLU A 107 -15.58 13.85 16.66
CA GLU A 107 -14.72 14.96 17.08
C GLU A 107 -13.30 14.52 17.48
N GLN A 108 -13.10 13.22 17.73
CA GLN A 108 -11.81 12.69 18.18
C GLN A 108 -10.87 12.46 16.99
N SER A 109 -9.56 12.52 17.24
CA SER A 109 -8.54 12.22 16.22
C SER A 109 -8.50 10.72 15.89
N ASP A 110 -8.02 10.38 14.69
CA ASP A 110 -7.84 8.97 14.30
C ASP A 110 -6.85 8.24 15.23
N TYR A 111 -5.82 8.94 15.72
CA TYR A 111 -4.92 8.43 16.76
C TYR A 111 -5.69 8.05 18.03
N TRP A 112 -6.55 8.95 18.52
CA TRP A 112 -7.33 8.71 19.73
C TRP A 112 -8.28 7.52 19.58
N LEU A 113 -8.98 7.43 18.44
CA LEU A 113 -9.93 6.35 18.14
C LEU A 113 -9.26 4.97 18.19
N GLU A 114 -8.15 4.79 17.49
CA GLU A 114 -7.44 3.51 17.48
C GLU A 114 -6.75 3.19 18.82
N TYR A 115 -6.34 4.22 19.57
CA TYR A 115 -5.66 4.05 20.85
C TYR A 115 -6.58 3.45 21.94
N GLN A 116 -7.91 3.52 21.77
CA GLN A 116 -8.90 2.95 22.70
C GLN A 116 -8.83 1.42 22.81
N GLY A 117 -8.29 0.73 21.80
CA GLY A 117 -8.02 -0.71 21.87
C GLY A 117 -8.72 -1.55 20.81
N ARG A 118 -8.78 -2.86 21.05
CA ARG A 118 -9.40 -3.84 20.15
C ARG A 118 -10.91 -3.89 20.33
N LEU A 119 -11.65 -4.06 19.24
CA LEU A 119 -13.09 -4.33 19.27
C LEU A 119 -13.34 -5.75 19.81
N THR A 120 -14.31 -5.92 20.71
CA THR A 120 -14.48 -7.20 21.42
C THR A 120 -15.82 -7.92 21.20
N GLU A 121 -16.86 -7.23 20.75
CA GLU A 121 -18.21 -7.78 20.57
C GLU A 121 -18.89 -7.14 19.34
N PRO A 122 -19.78 -7.85 18.63
CA PRO A 122 -20.53 -7.27 17.52
C PRO A 122 -21.44 -6.14 17.97
N MET A 123 -21.47 -5.06 17.20
CA MET A 123 -22.25 -3.87 17.51
C MET A 123 -23.13 -3.45 16.33
N VAL A 124 -24.32 -2.91 16.62
CA VAL A 124 -25.25 -2.30 15.66
C VAL A 124 -25.50 -0.84 16.02
N TYR A 125 -25.56 0.05 15.04
CA TYR A 125 -25.86 1.46 15.28
C TYR A 125 -27.36 1.68 15.55
N ASP A 126 -27.67 2.50 16.56
CA ASP A 126 -29.01 2.97 16.87
C ASP A 126 -29.09 4.48 16.73
N ALA A 127 -29.75 4.91 15.65
CA ALA A 127 -29.97 6.32 15.30
C ALA A 127 -30.79 7.10 16.35
N GLN A 128 -31.67 6.46 17.12
CA GLN A 128 -32.44 7.17 18.16
C GLN A 128 -31.56 7.63 19.32
N THR A 129 -30.48 6.89 19.58
CA THR A 129 -29.57 7.17 20.70
C THR A 129 -28.21 7.70 20.25
N ASP A 130 -27.97 7.77 18.94
CA ASP A 130 -26.68 8.07 18.31
C ASP A 130 -25.54 7.17 18.84
N ARG A 131 -25.82 5.88 19.09
CA ARG A 131 -24.88 4.97 19.76
C ARG A 131 -24.89 3.59 19.15
N TYR A 132 -23.77 2.90 19.29
CA TYR A 132 -23.66 1.48 19.00
C TYR A 132 -24.17 0.66 20.19
N LYS A 133 -24.97 -0.37 19.91
CA LYS A 133 -25.52 -1.34 20.87
C LYS A 133 -25.06 -2.76 20.53
N PRO A 134 -24.83 -3.63 21.52
CA PRO A 134 -24.43 -5.00 21.26
C PRO A 134 -25.52 -5.75 20.48
N ILE A 135 -25.10 -6.59 19.55
CA ILE A 135 -25.97 -7.47 18.75
C ILE A 135 -25.43 -8.89 18.77
N ALA A 136 -26.30 -9.90 18.76
CA ALA A 136 -25.86 -11.28 18.65
C ALA A 136 -25.32 -11.55 17.23
N TRP A 137 -24.38 -12.49 17.11
CA TRP A 137 -23.81 -12.84 15.81
C TRP A 137 -24.84 -13.30 14.79
N ASP A 138 -25.79 -14.14 15.19
CA ASP A 138 -26.82 -14.66 14.30
C ASP A 138 -27.77 -13.55 13.82
N ASP A 139 -28.10 -12.59 14.71
CA ASP A 139 -28.89 -11.40 14.35
C ASP A 139 -28.12 -10.47 13.40
N ALA A 140 -26.81 -10.29 13.61
CA ALA A 140 -25.97 -9.50 12.72
C ALA A 140 -25.89 -10.14 11.33
N PHE A 141 -25.70 -11.46 11.23
CA PHE A 141 -25.71 -12.17 9.96
C PHE A 141 -27.08 -12.10 9.27
N ALA A 142 -28.17 -12.27 10.03
CA ALA A 142 -29.53 -12.15 9.51
C ALA A 142 -29.82 -10.74 8.98
N LEU A 143 -29.33 -9.69 9.66
CA LEU A 143 -29.48 -8.31 9.21
C LEU A 143 -28.75 -8.07 7.88
N ILE A 144 -27.51 -8.55 7.75
CA ILE A 144 -26.74 -8.45 6.50
C ILE A 144 -27.47 -9.18 5.37
N ALA A 145 -27.86 -10.44 5.61
CA ALA A 145 -28.58 -11.25 4.63
C ALA A 145 -29.90 -10.60 4.21
N LYS A 146 -30.66 -10.02 5.14
CA LYS A 146 -31.89 -9.28 4.84
C LYS A 146 -31.63 -8.13 3.86
N HIS A 147 -30.63 -7.29 4.13
CA HIS A 147 -30.29 -6.16 3.27
C HIS A 147 -29.83 -6.63 1.88
N LEU A 148 -28.89 -7.58 1.82
CA LEU A 148 -28.40 -8.13 0.55
C LEU A 148 -29.51 -8.79 -0.27
N ASN A 149 -30.35 -9.62 0.34
CA ASN A 149 -31.43 -10.32 -0.37
C ASN A 149 -32.60 -9.40 -0.76
N SER A 150 -32.67 -8.19 -0.21
CA SER A 150 -33.67 -7.17 -0.57
C SER A 150 -33.22 -6.25 -1.71
N LEU A 151 -31.96 -6.34 -2.14
CA LEU A 151 -31.46 -5.49 -3.23
C LEU A 151 -32.09 -5.91 -4.58
N PRO A 152 -32.52 -4.94 -5.41
CA PRO A 152 -32.99 -5.20 -6.77
C PRO A 152 -31.96 -5.88 -7.68
N SER A 153 -30.67 -5.68 -7.38
CA SER A 153 -29.55 -6.27 -8.11
C SER A 153 -28.35 -6.46 -7.17
N PRO A 154 -27.60 -7.58 -7.28
CA PRO A 154 -26.35 -7.78 -6.54
C PRO A 154 -25.31 -6.68 -6.75
N ASN A 155 -25.33 -6.01 -7.91
CA ASN A 155 -24.42 -4.90 -8.24
C ASN A 155 -24.72 -3.61 -7.46
N MET A 156 -25.74 -3.60 -6.60
CA MET A 156 -26.00 -2.51 -5.66
C MET A 156 -25.29 -2.71 -4.31
N ALA A 157 -24.38 -3.69 -4.22
CA ALA A 157 -23.53 -3.91 -3.06
C ALA A 157 -22.04 -3.79 -3.43
N GLU A 158 -21.25 -3.22 -2.51
CA GLU A 158 -19.81 -3.04 -2.62
C GLU A 158 -19.09 -3.88 -1.56
N PHE A 159 -18.14 -4.71 -1.98
CA PHE A 159 -17.42 -5.64 -1.12
C PHE A 159 -15.94 -5.28 -1.02
N TYR A 160 -15.65 -4.26 -0.19
CA TYR A 160 -14.30 -3.72 -0.04
C TYR A 160 -13.36 -4.67 0.68
N THR A 161 -12.12 -4.78 0.19
CA THR A 161 -11.08 -5.60 0.83
C THR A 161 -9.80 -4.83 1.11
N SER A 162 -9.34 -4.89 2.36
CA SER A 162 -8.02 -4.41 2.75
C SER A 162 -6.94 -5.45 2.47
N GLY A 163 -5.73 -5.00 2.13
CA GLY A 163 -4.57 -5.84 1.77
C GLY A 163 -3.99 -6.71 2.91
N ARG A 164 -4.73 -6.85 4.01
CA ARG A 164 -4.33 -7.58 5.22
C ARG A 164 -5.12 -8.87 5.41
N ALA A 165 -6.21 -9.07 4.67
CA ALA A 165 -7.00 -10.28 4.74
C ALA A 165 -6.09 -11.49 4.47
N SER A 166 -6.37 -12.63 5.11
CA SER A 166 -5.66 -13.87 4.80
C SER A 166 -6.10 -14.44 3.45
N ASN A 167 -5.29 -15.34 2.87
CA ASN A 167 -5.66 -16.03 1.64
C ASN A 167 -6.99 -16.81 1.78
N GLU A 168 -7.18 -17.50 2.91
CA GLU A 168 -8.42 -18.24 3.16
C GLU A 168 -9.63 -17.30 3.29
N ALA A 169 -9.48 -16.16 3.98
CA ALA A 169 -10.54 -15.16 4.07
C ALA A 169 -10.84 -14.52 2.70
N ALA A 170 -9.81 -14.11 1.96
CA ALA A 170 -9.95 -13.52 0.64
C ALA A 170 -10.62 -14.48 -0.36
N TYR A 171 -10.25 -15.78 -0.33
CA TYR A 171 -10.86 -16.79 -1.19
C TYR A 171 -12.34 -17.04 -0.85
N LEU A 172 -12.68 -17.16 0.45
CA LEU A 172 -14.07 -17.28 0.88
C LEU A 172 -14.88 -16.04 0.51
N TYR A 173 -14.31 -14.85 0.70
CA TYR A 173 -14.99 -13.59 0.40
C TYR A 173 -15.32 -13.50 -1.08
N GLN A 174 -14.36 -13.78 -1.95
CA GLN A 174 -14.61 -13.69 -3.38
C GLN A 174 -15.59 -14.75 -3.87
N LEU A 175 -15.54 -15.96 -3.32
CA LEU A 175 -16.45 -17.04 -3.70
C LEU A 175 -17.88 -16.69 -3.29
N PHE A 176 -18.06 -16.20 -2.05
CA PHE A 176 -19.33 -15.72 -1.54
C PHE A 176 -19.91 -14.61 -2.44
N VAL A 177 -19.14 -13.56 -2.71
CA VAL A 177 -19.63 -12.38 -3.44
C VAL A 177 -19.96 -12.71 -4.90
N ARG A 178 -19.17 -13.57 -5.55
CA ARG A 178 -19.48 -14.02 -6.92
C ARG A 178 -20.67 -14.97 -6.95
N ALA A 179 -20.85 -15.82 -5.94
CA ALA A 179 -22.05 -16.65 -5.80
C ALA A 179 -23.30 -15.81 -5.49
N TYR A 180 -23.14 -14.68 -4.78
CA TYR A 180 -24.20 -13.68 -4.59
C TYR A 180 -24.54 -12.95 -5.89
N GLY A 181 -23.58 -12.81 -6.82
CA GLY A 181 -23.83 -12.47 -8.21
C GLY A 181 -23.20 -11.17 -8.70
N THR A 182 -22.15 -10.68 -8.03
CA THR A 182 -21.43 -9.46 -8.46
C THR A 182 -19.91 -9.64 -8.50
N ASN A 183 -19.23 -8.75 -9.23
CA ASN A 183 -17.77 -8.60 -9.23
C ASN A 183 -17.33 -7.28 -8.57
N ASN A 184 -18.20 -6.62 -7.80
CA ASN A 184 -17.85 -5.37 -7.10
C ASN A 184 -16.86 -5.62 -5.95
N PHE A 185 -15.57 -5.55 -6.27
CA PHE A 185 -14.45 -5.72 -5.33
C PHE A 185 -13.54 -4.49 -5.32
N PRO A 186 -14.02 -3.33 -4.82
CA PRO A 186 -13.11 -2.23 -4.57
C PRO A 186 -12.03 -2.71 -3.59
N ASP A 187 -10.76 -2.51 -3.91
CA ASP A 187 -9.68 -3.01 -3.06
C ASP A 187 -8.55 -2.01 -2.82
N CYS A 188 -7.74 -2.26 -1.81
CA CYS A 188 -6.64 -1.36 -1.45
C CYS A 188 -5.55 -1.24 -2.54
N SER A 189 -5.47 -2.20 -3.45
CA SER A 189 -4.50 -2.20 -4.55
C SER A 189 -4.91 -1.22 -5.65
N ASN A 190 -6.22 -0.98 -5.87
CA ASN A 190 -6.72 0.11 -6.70
C ASN A 190 -6.10 1.46 -6.30
N MET A 191 -5.89 1.66 -5.00
CA MET A 191 -5.28 2.88 -4.45
C MET A 191 -3.74 2.87 -4.39
N CYS A 192 -3.10 1.74 -4.68
CA CYS A 192 -1.66 1.56 -4.50
C CYS A 192 -0.96 1.12 -5.79
N HIS A 193 -0.98 -0.17 -6.12
CA HIS A 193 -0.15 -0.75 -7.17
C HIS A 193 -0.94 -1.26 -8.39
N GLU A 194 -2.18 -0.84 -8.58
CA GLU A 194 -2.96 -1.21 -9.76
C GLU A 194 -2.23 -0.89 -11.06
N ALA A 195 -1.63 0.31 -11.13
CA ALA A 195 -0.77 0.70 -12.25
C ALA A 195 0.39 -0.29 -12.51
N SER A 196 0.98 -0.88 -11.46
CA SER A 196 2.02 -1.91 -11.63
C SER A 196 1.45 -3.20 -12.21
N GLY A 197 0.26 -3.62 -11.77
CA GLY A 197 -0.43 -4.79 -12.31
C GLY A 197 -0.73 -4.63 -13.79
N VAL A 198 -1.33 -3.50 -14.17
CA VAL A 198 -1.68 -3.16 -15.56
C VAL A 198 -0.43 -3.09 -16.45
N ALA A 199 0.57 -2.29 -16.06
CA ALA A 199 1.78 -2.07 -16.84
C ALA A 199 2.55 -3.38 -17.08
N LEU A 200 2.82 -4.14 -16.01
CA LEU A 200 3.63 -5.36 -16.12
C LEU A 200 2.90 -6.50 -16.83
N SER A 201 1.59 -6.62 -16.68
CA SER A 201 0.82 -7.61 -17.44
C SER A 201 0.87 -7.32 -18.95
N GLN A 202 0.82 -6.05 -19.35
CA GLN A 202 0.92 -5.65 -20.76
C GLN A 202 2.34 -5.76 -21.33
N SER A 203 3.37 -5.48 -20.52
CA SER A 203 4.78 -5.49 -20.94
C SER A 203 5.42 -6.88 -20.87
N VAL A 204 5.24 -7.63 -19.78
CA VAL A 204 5.96 -8.91 -19.54
C VAL A 204 5.02 -10.08 -19.23
N GLY A 205 3.70 -9.87 -19.22
CA GLY A 205 2.71 -10.94 -19.04
C GLY A 205 2.49 -11.37 -17.60
N VAL A 206 3.10 -10.69 -16.62
CA VAL A 206 2.96 -11.00 -15.19
C VAL A 206 2.78 -9.70 -14.40
N GLY A 207 1.68 -9.55 -13.67
CA GLY A 207 1.38 -8.36 -12.85
C GLY A 207 2.12 -8.29 -11.49
N LYS A 208 3.16 -9.10 -11.29
CA LYS A 208 3.92 -9.30 -10.05
C LYS A 208 5.41 -9.01 -10.28
N GLY A 209 6.17 -8.84 -9.20
CA GLY A 209 7.62 -8.68 -9.28
C GLY A 209 8.30 -9.93 -9.86
N THR A 210 9.36 -9.73 -10.63
CA THR A 210 10.10 -10.81 -11.33
C THR A 210 11.37 -11.23 -10.61
N VAL A 211 11.64 -10.68 -9.43
CA VAL A 211 12.81 -10.96 -8.60
C VAL A 211 12.43 -11.76 -7.37
N THR A 212 13.38 -12.50 -6.83
CA THR A 212 13.32 -13.12 -5.50
C THR A 212 14.14 -12.30 -4.50
N PHE A 213 14.11 -12.68 -3.22
CA PHE A 213 14.96 -12.05 -2.21
C PHE A 213 16.46 -12.28 -2.50
N GLU A 214 16.83 -13.49 -2.95
CA GLU A 214 18.20 -13.89 -3.27
C GLU A 214 18.82 -13.05 -4.41
N ASP A 215 18.00 -12.55 -5.33
CA ASP A 215 18.50 -11.69 -6.42
C ASP A 215 19.21 -10.42 -5.90
N PHE A 216 18.85 -9.90 -4.72
CA PHE A 216 19.55 -8.76 -4.13
C PHE A 216 21.02 -9.06 -3.79
N GLU A 217 21.37 -10.33 -3.57
CA GLU A 217 22.75 -10.77 -3.33
C GLU A 217 23.60 -10.83 -4.60
N HIS A 218 22.95 -10.89 -5.77
CA HIS A 218 23.61 -11.01 -7.07
C HIS A 218 23.55 -9.73 -7.91
N ALA A 219 22.76 -8.74 -7.49
CA ALA A 219 22.64 -7.47 -8.19
C ALA A 219 23.94 -6.64 -8.12
N ASP A 220 24.33 -6.07 -9.26
CA ASP A 220 25.44 -5.12 -9.39
C ASP A 220 24.95 -3.67 -9.43
N ALA A 221 23.66 -3.46 -9.74
CA ALA A 221 22.99 -2.18 -9.63
C ALA A 221 21.54 -2.34 -9.14
N ILE A 222 21.12 -1.54 -8.17
CA ILE A 222 19.76 -1.50 -7.65
C ILE A 222 19.27 -0.05 -7.76
N PHE A 223 18.20 0.16 -8.52
CA PHE A 223 17.54 1.46 -8.65
C PHE A 223 16.31 1.47 -7.73
N VAL A 224 16.21 2.47 -6.87
CA VAL A 224 15.10 2.64 -5.91
C VAL A 224 14.32 3.90 -6.29
N LEU A 225 13.18 3.71 -6.97
CA LEU A 225 12.38 4.76 -7.60
C LEU A 225 11.12 5.08 -6.77
N GLY A 226 10.95 6.33 -6.35
CA GLY A 226 9.72 6.79 -5.70
C GLY A 226 9.36 6.02 -4.43
N GLN A 227 10.36 5.62 -3.64
CA GLN A 227 10.21 4.77 -2.45
C GLN A 227 10.96 5.35 -1.25
N ASN A 228 10.45 5.09 -0.04
CA ASN A 228 11.12 5.35 1.23
C ASN A 228 11.21 4.07 2.08
N PRO A 229 12.22 3.21 1.86
CA PRO A 229 12.39 1.97 2.60
C PRO A 229 12.53 2.21 4.11
N GLY A 230 13.18 3.29 4.56
CA GLY A 230 13.40 3.55 5.98
C GLY A 230 12.12 3.66 6.81
N THR A 231 11.02 4.10 6.20
CA THR A 231 9.70 4.19 6.84
C THR A 231 8.78 3.04 6.44
N ASN A 232 8.75 2.71 5.15
CA ASN A 232 7.71 1.85 4.58
C ASN A 232 8.12 0.36 4.52
N HIS A 233 9.42 0.09 4.30
CA HIS A 233 9.97 -1.25 4.14
C HIS A 233 11.33 -1.36 4.84
N PRO A 234 11.45 -1.15 6.16
CA PRO A 234 12.77 -0.99 6.79
C PRO A 234 13.68 -2.21 6.65
N ARG A 235 13.10 -3.39 6.41
CA ARG A 235 13.84 -4.64 6.14
C ARG A 235 14.58 -4.66 4.80
N MET A 236 14.21 -3.79 3.86
CA MET A 236 14.93 -3.62 2.59
C MET A 236 16.26 -2.88 2.79
N LEU A 237 16.44 -2.12 3.88
CA LEU A 237 17.66 -1.36 4.13
C LEU A 237 18.91 -2.24 4.26
N GLU A 238 18.76 -3.45 4.79
CA GLU A 238 19.87 -4.39 4.96
C GLU A 238 20.37 -4.93 3.60
N PRO A 239 19.53 -5.49 2.71
CA PRO A 239 19.94 -5.82 1.34
C PRO A 239 20.59 -4.66 0.57
N LEU A 240 20.07 -3.43 0.71
CA LEU A 240 20.67 -2.25 0.07
C LEU A 240 22.06 -1.95 0.63
N ARG A 241 22.23 -2.02 1.95
CA ARG A 241 23.52 -1.82 2.60
C ARG A 241 24.54 -2.87 2.15
N GLU A 242 24.16 -4.15 2.16
CA GLU A 242 25.07 -5.23 1.75
C GLU A 242 25.44 -5.13 0.26
N ALA A 243 24.53 -4.65 -0.60
CA ALA A 243 24.84 -4.35 -1.99
C ALA A 243 25.92 -3.24 -2.11
N VAL A 244 25.77 -2.12 -1.41
CA VAL A 244 26.79 -1.04 -1.39
C VAL A 244 28.13 -1.56 -0.88
N LYS A 245 28.12 -2.34 0.20
CA LYS A 245 29.32 -2.94 0.79
C LYS A 245 30.03 -3.90 -0.17
N ARG A 246 29.28 -4.63 -1.00
CA ARG A 246 29.79 -5.48 -2.08
C ARG A 246 30.36 -4.69 -3.26
N GLY A 247 30.12 -3.38 -3.32
CA GLY A 247 30.53 -2.49 -4.41
C GLY A 247 29.49 -2.34 -5.52
N ALA A 248 28.27 -2.86 -5.32
CA ALA A 248 27.16 -2.63 -6.23
C ALA A 248 26.72 -1.16 -6.19
N GLN A 249 26.16 -0.69 -7.29
CA GLN A 249 25.54 0.64 -7.34
C GLN A 249 24.15 0.59 -6.70
N VAL A 250 23.85 1.54 -5.81
CA VAL A 250 22.48 1.72 -5.31
C VAL A 250 22.07 3.15 -5.62
N VAL A 251 21.18 3.29 -6.60
CA VAL A 251 20.75 4.57 -7.16
C VAL A 251 19.38 4.92 -6.62
N CYS A 252 19.28 6.00 -5.86
CA CYS A 252 18.01 6.48 -5.32
C CYS A 252 17.42 7.58 -6.21
N VAL A 253 16.15 7.45 -6.57
CA VAL A 253 15.39 8.47 -7.32
C VAL A 253 14.17 8.85 -6.50
N ASN A 254 14.24 9.98 -5.82
CA ASN A 254 13.17 10.46 -4.93
C ASN A 254 13.31 11.98 -4.73
N PRO A 255 12.22 12.78 -4.81
CA PRO A 255 12.33 14.22 -4.57
C PRO A 255 12.87 14.59 -3.19
N LEU A 256 12.51 13.82 -2.14
CA LEU A 256 12.96 14.04 -0.76
C LEU A 256 14.15 13.15 -0.43
N LYS A 257 15.19 13.72 0.21
CA LYS A 257 16.30 12.95 0.78
C LYS A 257 15.88 12.23 2.06
N GLU A 258 15.43 11.00 1.91
CA GLU A 258 14.97 10.17 3.02
C GLU A 258 16.13 9.57 3.82
N ARG A 259 16.07 9.66 5.16
CA ARG A 259 17.17 9.20 6.03
C ARG A 259 17.58 7.75 5.82
N GLY A 260 16.61 6.85 5.62
CA GLY A 260 16.89 5.44 5.35
C GLY A 260 17.61 5.20 4.01
N LEU A 261 17.43 6.09 3.05
CA LEU A 261 18.14 6.03 1.77
C LEU A 261 19.50 6.72 1.81
N GLU A 262 19.81 7.51 2.84
CA GLU A 262 21.14 8.11 3.01
C GLU A 262 22.07 7.20 3.81
N ARG A 263 21.64 6.78 5.02
CA ARG A 263 22.47 6.03 5.98
C ARG A 263 21.65 5.10 6.86
N PHE A 264 22.20 3.94 7.16
CA PHE A 264 21.59 2.96 8.05
C PHE A 264 22.61 2.42 9.06
N GLN A 265 22.19 2.26 10.31
CA GLN A 265 22.95 1.57 11.35
C GLN A 265 22.23 0.27 11.70
N HIS A 266 22.89 -0.87 11.52
CA HIS A 266 22.28 -2.17 11.73
C HIS A 266 22.10 -2.49 13.22
N PRO A 267 20.85 -2.59 13.73
CA PRO A 267 20.61 -2.72 15.17
C PRO A 267 21.18 -4.00 15.77
N GLN A 268 21.37 -5.05 14.96
CA GLN A 268 21.85 -6.36 15.42
C GLN A 268 23.37 -6.54 15.25
N HIS A 269 24.12 -5.53 14.80
CA HIS A 269 25.58 -5.62 14.63
C HIS A 269 26.31 -4.94 15.82
N PRO A 270 26.80 -5.70 16.82
CA PRO A 270 27.22 -5.12 18.11
C PRO A 270 28.39 -4.13 18.01
N LEU A 271 29.37 -4.42 17.16
CA LEU A 271 30.54 -3.57 16.97
C LEU A 271 30.19 -2.23 16.30
N GLU A 272 29.23 -2.23 15.38
CA GLU A 272 28.76 -1.02 14.68
C GLU A 272 27.88 -0.15 15.59
N MET A 273 27.06 -0.79 16.42
CA MET A 273 26.30 -0.13 17.47
C MET A 273 27.20 0.53 18.51
N LEU A 274 28.27 -0.16 18.95
CA LEU A 274 29.23 0.39 19.92
C LEU A 274 30.08 1.52 19.34
N SER A 275 30.44 1.47 18.06
CA SER A 275 31.22 2.52 17.39
C SER A 275 30.39 3.72 16.92
N ASN A 276 29.06 3.66 17.02
CA ASN A 276 28.13 4.59 16.38
C ASN A 276 28.35 4.75 14.87
N GLY A 277 28.89 3.72 14.22
CA GLY A 277 29.05 3.68 12.76
C GLY A 277 27.70 3.66 12.04
N SER A 278 27.64 4.27 10.86
CA SER A 278 26.50 4.16 9.95
C SER A 278 27.01 4.17 8.52
N GLU A 279 26.66 3.16 7.75
CA GLU A 279 27.13 3.03 6.37
C GLU A 279 26.14 3.71 5.40
N PRO A 280 26.63 4.24 4.26
CA PRO A 280 25.77 4.69 3.18
C PRO A 280 24.88 3.55 2.68
N THR A 281 23.62 3.87 2.39
CA THR A 281 22.67 2.93 1.73
C THR A 281 22.49 3.22 0.24
N ASN A 282 23.17 4.23 -0.29
CA ASN A 282 23.19 4.56 -1.71
C ASN A 282 24.60 4.93 -2.19
N THR A 283 24.82 4.86 -3.50
CA THR A 283 25.99 5.41 -4.19
C THR A 283 25.66 6.68 -4.99
N ALA A 284 24.38 6.93 -5.29
CA ALA A 284 23.90 8.12 -5.96
C ALA A 284 22.46 8.46 -5.57
N TYR A 285 22.11 9.75 -5.68
CA TYR A 285 20.78 10.26 -5.34
C TYR A 285 20.33 11.34 -6.34
N PHE A 286 19.21 11.08 -7.01
CA PHE A 286 18.60 11.99 -7.98
C PHE A 286 17.22 12.43 -7.49
N ARG A 287 16.89 13.71 -7.73
CA ARG A 287 15.70 14.36 -7.18
C ARG A 287 14.84 14.97 -8.29
N PRO A 288 14.12 14.16 -9.07
CA PRO A 288 13.28 14.67 -10.13
C PRO A 288 12.14 15.54 -9.57
N ALA A 289 11.52 16.34 -10.45
CA ALA A 289 10.21 16.89 -10.19
C ALA A 289 9.17 15.78 -10.05
N LEU A 290 8.13 15.99 -9.23
CA LEU A 290 7.01 15.07 -9.10
C LEU A 290 6.40 14.80 -10.48
N GLY A 291 6.32 13.52 -10.87
CA GLY A 291 5.85 13.11 -12.20
C GLY A 291 6.92 13.12 -13.30
N GLY A 292 8.12 13.63 -13.03
CA GLY A 292 9.25 13.69 -13.97
C GLY A 292 10.01 12.38 -14.15
N ASP A 293 9.62 11.30 -13.46
CA ASP A 293 10.33 10.02 -13.48
C ASP A 293 10.37 9.38 -14.87
N MET A 294 9.30 9.49 -15.66
CA MET A 294 9.27 8.99 -17.04
C MET A 294 10.30 9.72 -17.91
N ALA A 295 10.43 11.04 -17.75
CA ALA A 295 11.41 11.84 -18.47
C ALA A 295 12.85 11.48 -18.11
N LEU A 296 13.14 11.24 -16.83
CA LEU A 296 14.44 10.72 -16.39
C LEU A 296 14.76 9.38 -17.08
N LEU A 297 13.83 8.42 -17.03
CA LEU A 297 14.03 7.10 -17.64
C LEU A 297 14.16 7.18 -19.17
N ARG A 298 13.38 8.04 -19.83
CA ARG A 298 13.48 8.33 -21.26
C ARG A 298 14.83 8.93 -21.61
N GLY A 299 15.33 9.86 -20.80
CA GLY A 299 16.67 10.41 -20.94
C GLY A 299 17.77 9.35 -20.80
N MET A 300 17.63 8.43 -19.84
CA MET A 300 18.54 7.30 -19.71
C MET A 300 18.52 6.39 -20.95
N ALA A 301 17.33 6.08 -21.46
CA ALA A 301 17.17 5.30 -22.69
C ALA A 301 17.79 6.00 -23.91
N LYS A 302 17.66 7.34 -23.99
CA LYS A 302 18.25 8.16 -25.07
C LYS A 302 19.78 8.15 -25.03
N PHE A 303 20.40 8.22 -23.85
CA PHE A 303 21.84 8.04 -23.71
C PHE A 303 22.31 6.64 -24.12
N LEU A 304 21.59 5.60 -23.72
CA LEU A 304 21.93 4.24 -24.12
C LEU A 304 21.83 4.04 -25.64
N LEU A 305 20.80 4.60 -26.29
CA LEU A 305 20.66 4.57 -27.75
C LEU A 305 21.80 5.34 -28.44
N GLN A 306 22.20 6.48 -27.89
CA GLN A 306 23.37 7.21 -28.38
C GLN A 306 24.64 6.36 -28.30
N TRP A 307 24.93 5.77 -27.13
CA TRP A 307 26.12 4.94 -26.93
C TRP A 307 26.08 3.65 -27.77
N GLU A 308 24.90 3.08 -27.99
CA GLU A 308 24.71 1.95 -28.90
C GLU A 308 25.16 2.31 -30.33
N ARG A 309 24.72 3.47 -30.83
CA ARG A 309 25.11 3.96 -32.17
C ARG A 309 26.60 4.25 -32.28
N GLU A 310 27.17 4.86 -31.23
CA GLU A 310 28.62 5.13 -31.15
C GLU A 310 29.43 3.84 -31.14
N ALA A 311 28.99 2.83 -30.38
CA ALA A 311 29.62 1.51 -30.33
C ALA A 311 29.55 0.80 -31.69
N GLN A 312 28.40 0.84 -32.37
CA GLN A 312 28.24 0.29 -33.72
C GLN A 312 29.14 0.98 -34.74
N ALA A 313 29.21 2.31 -34.72
CA ALA A 313 30.06 3.08 -35.64
C ALA A 313 31.55 2.83 -35.42
N SER A 314 31.94 2.50 -34.18
CA SER A 314 33.34 2.29 -33.77
C SER A 314 33.72 0.81 -33.68
N ASN A 315 32.80 -0.11 -33.99
CA ASN A 315 32.95 -1.56 -33.84
C ASN A 315 33.36 -2.00 -32.42
N GLU A 316 32.79 -1.34 -31.40
CA GLU A 316 32.93 -1.65 -29.99
C GLU A 316 31.80 -2.59 -29.50
N PRO A 317 31.91 -3.19 -28.29
CA PRO A 317 30.84 -4.01 -27.74
C PRO A 317 29.51 -3.26 -27.64
N SER A 318 28.44 -3.91 -28.09
CA SER A 318 27.06 -3.41 -28.02
C SER A 318 26.65 -3.05 -26.59
N VAL A 319 25.90 -1.96 -26.43
CA VAL A 319 25.27 -1.56 -25.18
C VAL A 319 23.98 -2.35 -24.96
N PHE A 320 23.25 -2.61 -26.04
CA PHE A 320 22.02 -3.42 -26.03
C PHE A 320 22.32 -4.92 -26.09
N ASP A 321 21.40 -5.72 -25.55
CA ASP A 321 21.43 -7.18 -25.63
C ASP A 321 20.65 -7.64 -26.89
N HIS A 322 21.29 -7.56 -28.06
CA HIS A 322 20.64 -7.88 -29.36
C HIS A 322 20.08 -9.29 -29.42
N THR A 323 20.75 -10.27 -28.82
CA THR A 323 20.24 -11.65 -28.77
C THR A 323 18.93 -11.70 -27.99
N PHE A 324 18.90 -11.11 -26.80
CA PHE A 324 17.67 -11.02 -26.02
C PHE A 324 16.57 -10.27 -26.77
N LEU A 325 16.89 -9.14 -27.39
CA LEU A 325 15.92 -8.34 -28.14
C LEU A 325 15.26 -9.15 -29.28
N ASN A 326 16.07 -9.86 -30.07
CA ASN A 326 15.59 -10.66 -31.19
C ASN A 326 14.74 -11.87 -30.76
N GLU A 327 15.14 -12.54 -29.67
CA GLU A 327 14.51 -13.78 -29.21
C GLU A 327 13.27 -13.51 -28.36
N HIS A 328 13.32 -12.51 -27.48
CA HIS A 328 12.35 -12.35 -26.39
C HIS A 328 11.46 -11.11 -26.53
N THR A 329 11.71 -10.18 -27.45
CA THR A 329 11.00 -8.90 -27.46
C THR A 329 10.21 -8.63 -28.75
N ASN A 330 9.21 -7.75 -28.63
CA ASN A 330 8.40 -7.23 -29.71
C ASN A 330 8.26 -5.69 -29.56
N GLY A 331 8.27 -4.94 -30.67
CA GLY A 331 8.03 -3.50 -30.68
C GLY A 331 9.24 -2.60 -30.37
N VAL A 332 10.46 -3.15 -30.45
CA VAL A 332 11.68 -2.40 -30.07
C VAL A 332 11.94 -1.20 -30.99
N LEU A 333 11.72 -1.34 -32.30
CA LEU A 333 12.01 -0.28 -33.28
C LEU A 333 11.09 0.94 -33.09
N GLU A 334 9.81 0.69 -32.82
CA GLU A 334 8.83 1.73 -32.51
C GLU A 334 9.19 2.48 -31.23
N TYR A 335 9.72 1.79 -30.23
CA TYR A 335 10.21 2.42 -29.01
C TYR A 335 11.48 3.25 -29.25
N LEU A 336 12.44 2.75 -30.05
CA LEU A 336 13.64 3.53 -30.41
C LEU A 336 13.27 4.80 -31.19
N ALA A 337 12.28 4.73 -32.08
CA ALA A 337 11.77 5.91 -32.78
C ALA A 337 11.16 6.93 -31.78
N ALA A 338 10.38 6.47 -30.81
CA ALA A 338 9.84 7.34 -29.77
C ALA A 338 10.95 8.00 -28.91
N ILE A 339 12.07 7.31 -28.67
CA ILE A 339 13.25 7.89 -28.01
C ILE A 339 13.87 9.00 -28.86
N ASP A 340 14.04 8.77 -30.16
CA ASP A 340 14.62 9.76 -31.08
C ASP A 340 13.78 11.03 -31.14
N ASP A 341 12.46 10.88 -31.27
CA ASP A 341 11.49 11.98 -31.37
C ASP A 341 11.40 12.84 -30.10
N THR A 342 11.89 12.34 -28.95
CA THR A 342 11.89 13.09 -27.70
C THR A 342 13.12 13.99 -27.60
N SER A 343 12.96 15.31 -27.53
CA SER A 343 14.09 16.25 -27.41
C SER A 343 14.74 16.25 -26.01
N TRP A 344 16.03 16.60 -25.96
CA TRP A 344 16.76 16.71 -24.68
C TRP A 344 16.21 17.83 -23.81
N GLU A 345 15.79 18.95 -24.42
CA GLU A 345 15.19 20.09 -23.73
C GLU A 345 13.93 19.66 -22.99
N PHE A 346 13.07 18.88 -23.64
CA PHE A 346 11.83 18.41 -23.04
C PHE A 346 12.08 17.40 -21.90
N ILE A 347 13.08 16.53 -22.07
CA ILE A 347 13.52 15.59 -21.03
C ILE A 347 14.02 16.33 -19.79
N VAL A 348 14.87 17.36 -19.96
CA VAL A 348 15.44 18.15 -18.86
C VAL A 348 14.35 18.95 -18.15
N GLU A 349 13.47 19.62 -18.90
CA GLU A 349 12.36 20.39 -18.36
C GLU A 349 11.42 19.52 -17.52
N GLN A 350 10.93 18.42 -18.08
CA GLN A 350 9.93 17.58 -17.40
C GLN A 350 10.53 16.78 -16.23
N SER A 351 11.77 16.29 -16.37
CA SER A 351 12.42 15.58 -15.26
C SER A 351 12.77 16.51 -14.10
N GLY A 352 12.97 17.81 -14.36
CA GLY A 352 13.51 18.76 -13.40
C GLY A 352 14.97 18.48 -13.01
N LEU A 353 15.68 17.66 -13.79
CA LEU A 353 17.08 17.29 -13.56
C LEU A 353 17.99 17.86 -14.65
N PRO A 354 19.22 18.29 -14.29
CA PRO A 354 20.19 18.68 -15.30
C PRO A 354 20.60 17.46 -16.14
N LEU A 355 20.94 17.70 -17.41
CA LEU A 355 21.33 16.64 -18.35
C LEU A 355 22.49 15.78 -17.82
N THR A 356 23.43 16.37 -17.07
CA THR A 356 24.56 15.67 -16.44
C THR A 356 24.13 14.61 -15.42
N ASP A 357 23.04 14.86 -14.68
CA ASP A 357 22.53 13.91 -13.69
C ASP A 357 21.84 12.73 -14.39
N ILE A 358 21.09 13.02 -15.46
CA ILE A 358 20.46 12.01 -16.32
C ILE A 358 21.53 11.12 -16.95
N GLU A 359 22.60 11.73 -17.48
CA GLU A 359 23.74 11.00 -18.04
C GLU A 359 24.42 10.12 -16.99
N LEU A 360 24.65 10.64 -15.78
CA LEU A 360 25.25 9.88 -14.69
C LEU A 360 24.40 8.66 -14.31
N ALA A 361 23.08 8.84 -14.20
CA ALA A 361 22.14 7.73 -13.95
C ALA A 361 22.22 6.67 -15.06
N ALA A 362 22.26 7.10 -16.33
CA ALA A 362 22.41 6.23 -17.48
C ALA A 362 23.74 5.45 -17.46
N ARG A 363 24.85 6.11 -17.11
CA ARG A 363 26.17 5.47 -16.99
C ARG A 363 26.19 4.41 -15.89
N MET A 364 25.59 4.71 -14.74
CA MET A 364 25.45 3.75 -13.63
C MET A 364 24.62 2.54 -14.06
N TYR A 365 23.52 2.77 -14.80
CA TYR A 365 22.70 1.69 -15.35
C TYR A 365 23.48 0.85 -16.36
N ALA A 366 24.11 1.47 -17.37
CA ALA A 366 24.85 0.79 -18.43
C ALA A 366 26.00 -0.07 -17.87
N LYS A 367 26.66 0.38 -16.81
CA LYS A 367 27.74 -0.35 -16.15
C LYS A 367 27.26 -1.60 -15.40
N GLY A 368 26.06 -1.58 -14.82
CA GLY A 368 25.51 -2.72 -14.09
C GLY A 368 25.12 -3.86 -15.03
N LYS A 369 25.61 -5.08 -14.80
CA LYS A 369 25.25 -6.26 -15.62
C LYS A 369 23.97 -6.93 -15.15
N ASN A 370 23.80 -7.01 -13.83
CA ASN A 370 22.60 -7.50 -13.18
C ASN A 370 21.92 -6.32 -12.47
N VAL A 371 20.80 -5.86 -13.03
CA VAL A 371 20.10 -4.65 -12.54
C VAL A 371 18.75 -5.00 -11.95
N ILE A 372 18.44 -4.49 -10.75
CA ILE A 372 17.10 -4.52 -10.17
C ILE A 372 16.49 -3.12 -10.21
N MET A 373 15.27 -3.01 -10.73
CA MET A 373 14.47 -1.78 -10.68
C MET A 373 13.37 -1.94 -9.62
N CYS A 374 13.54 -1.27 -8.48
CA CYS A 374 12.59 -1.23 -7.38
C CYS A 374 11.73 0.02 -7.46
N TRP A 375 10.41 -0.08 -7.25
CA TRP A 375 9.55 1.10 -7.14
C TRP A 375 8.37 0.92 -6.18
N ALA A 376 7.80 2.06 -5.76
CA ALA A 376 6.61 2.09 -4.92
C ALA A 376 5.64 3.24 -5.30
N MET A 377 5.11 3.95 -4.30
CA MET A 377 3.98 4.88 -4.47
C MET A 377 4.34 6.18 -5.17
N GLY A 378 5.60 6.61 -5.10
CA GLY A 378 6.08 7.77 -5.86
C GLY A 378 6.12 7.57 -7.37
N ILE A 379 5.80 6.36 -7.86
CA ILE A 379 5.62 6.09 -9.30
C ILE A 379 4.15 5.78 -9.64
N THR A 380 3.47 5.05 -8.75
CA THR A 380 2.14 4.46 -9.06
C THR A 380 0.96 5.39 -8.81
N GLN A 381 1.10 6.41 -7.96
CA GLN A 381 0.03 7.36 -7.62
C GLN A 381 0.14 8.68 -8.40
N HIS A 382 0.38 8.55 -9.70
CA HIS A 382 0.43 9.62 -10.70
C HIS A 382 -0.50 9.29 -11.86
N ARG A 383 -0.96 10.34 -12.57
CA ARG A 383 -1.82 10.18 -13.76
C ARG A 383 -1.18 9.24 -14.78
N HIS A 384 0.08 9.46 -15.11
CA HIS A 384 0.83 8.73 -16.13
C HIS A 384 1.64 7.56 -15.55
N SER A 385 1.19 6.97 -14.44
CA SER A 385 1.89 5.87 -13.75
C SER A 385 2.10 4.62 -14.62
N VAL A 386 1.09 4.18 -15.37
CA VAL A 386 1.19 3.02 -16.29
C VAL A 386 2.29 3.23 -17.34
N PRO A 387 2.30 4.32 -18.14
CA PRO A 387 3.38 4.53 -19.11
C PRO A 387 4.75 4.71 -18.46
N THR A 388 4.85 5.31 -17.27
CA THR A 388 6.12 5.39 -16.52
C THR A 388 6.68 4.00 -16.17
N ILE A 389 5.85 3.08 -15.67
CA ILE A 389 6.29 1.71 -15.34
C ILE A 389 6.61 0.90 -16.59
N GLN A 390 5.93 1.18 -17.71
CA GLN A 390 6.27 0.62 -19.00
C GLN A 390 7.63 1.16 -19.49
N GLU A 391 7.97 2.42 -19.23
CA GLU A 391 9.30 2.98 -19.52
C GLU A 391 10.39 2.29 -18.69
N VAL A 392 10.15 2.01 -17.40
CA VAL A 392 11.03 1.17 -16.56
C VAL A 392 11.24 -0.20 -17.21
N SER A 393 10.15 -0.83 -17.67
CA SER A 393 10.20 -2.15 -18.31
C SER A 393 10.98 -2.09 -19.63
N ASN A 394 10.71 -1.09 -20.48
CA ASN A 394 11.42 -0.88 -21.74
C ASN A 394 12.92 -0.75 -21.53
N LEU A 395 13.35 0.09 -20.57
CA LEU A 395 14.75 0.27 -20.23
C LEU A 395 15.40 -1.06 -19.85
N MET A 396 14.74 -1.86 -19.01
CA MET A 396 15.21 -3.19 -18.60
C MET A 396 15.29 -4.19 -19.75
N LEU A 397 14.35 -4.13 -20.70
CA LEU A 397 14.33 -5.00 -21.88
C LEU A 397 15.47 -4.70 -22.86
N LEU A 398 15.89 -3.43 -23.03
CA LEU A 398 17.01 -3.04 -23.91
C LEU A 398 18.30 -3.83 -23.62
N ARG A 399 18.48 -4.23 -22.35
CA ARG A 399 19.67 -4.94 -21.88
C ARG A 399 19.37 -6.35 -21.33
N GLY A 400 18.18 -6.87 -21.60
CA GLY A 400 17.80 -8.22 -21.19
C GLY A 400 17.81 -8.46 -19.68
N ASN A 401 17.60 -7.43 -18.86
CA ASN A 401 17.66 -7.47 -17.39
C ASN A 401 16.40 -8.08 -16.75
N ILE A 402 15.85 -9.13 -17.36
CA ILE A 402 14.72 -9.91 -16.82
C ILE A 402 15.00 -11.40 -17.03
N GLY A 403 14.73 -12.19 -16.00
CA GLY A 403 14.89 -13.64 -16.00
C GLY A 403 16.35 -14.11 -16.00
N ARG A 404 17.19 -13.41 -15.22
CA ARG A 404 18.56 -13.83 -14.88
C ARG A 404 18.82 -13.49 -13.40
N PRO A 405 19.69 -14.24 -12.69
CA PRO A 405 20.01 -13.96 -11.30
C PRO A 405 20.47 -12.52 -11.08
N GLY A 406 19.95 -11.87 -10.06
CA GLY A 406 20.29 -10.50 -9.70
C GLY A 406 19.68 -9.42 -10.58
N ALA A 407 18.72 -9.75 -11.45
CA ALA A 407 18.09 -8.77 -12.32
C ALA A 407 16.57 -8.92 -12.45
N GLY A 408 15.86 -7.79 -12.45
CA GLY A 408 14.43 -7.80 -12.72
C GLY A 408 13.67 -6.59 -12.21
N LEU A 409 12.35 -6.73 -12.30
CA LEU A 409 11.37 -5.72 -11.95
C LEU A 409 10.81 -6.00 -10.55
N CYS A 410 10.91 -5.03 -9.63
CA CYS A 410 10.55 -5.18 -8.22
C CYS A 410 9.56 -4.10 -7.76
N PRO A 411 8.25 -4.22 -8.06
CA PRO A 411 7.22 -3.41 -7.42
C PRO A 411 7.12 -3.78 -5.93
N VAL A 412 7.66 -2.94 -5.04
CA VAL A 412 7.71 -3.24 -3.60
C VAL A 412 6.35 -2.95 -2.96
N ARG A 413 5.57 -4.03 -2.72
CA ARG A 413 4.18 -3.92 -2.26
C ARG A 413 4.07 -3.47 -0.80
N GLY A 414 3.00 -2.75 -0.49
CA GLY A 414 2.79 -2.14 0.83
C GLY A 414 2.21 -3.08 1.88
N HIS A 415 0.94 -3.47 1.72
CA HIS A 415 0.26 -4.34 2.68
C HIS A 415 0.76 -5.77 2.57
N SER A 416 0.90 -6.41 3.73
CA SER A 416 1.49 -7.74 3.91
C SER A 416 0.86 -8.87 3.07
N ASN A 417 -0.41 -8.78 2.66
CA ASN A 417 -1.06 -9.81 1.85
C ASN A 417 -1.78 -9.27 0.60
N VAL A 418 -1.50 -8.03 0.16
CA VAL A 418 -2.19 -7.46 -1.02
C VAL A 418 -1.97 -8.30 -2.29
N GLN A 419 -0.84 -9.00 -2.36
CA GLN A 419 -0.56 -9.91 -3.47
C GLN A 419 -1.38 -11.19 -3.36
N GLY A 420 -1.49 -11.75 -2.14
CA GLY A 420 -2.32 -12.92 -1.86
C GLY A 420 -3.80 -12.65 -2.14
N ASP A 421 -4.34 -11.50 -1.71
CA ASP A 421 -5.73 -11.12 -1.98
C ASP A 421 -6.05 -11.14 -3.49
N ARG A 422 -5.18 -10.53 -4.31
CA ARG A 422 -5.29 -10.54 -5.78
C ARG A 422 -5.17 -11.96 -6.35
N THR A 423 -4.24 -12.77 -5.83
CA THR A 423 -4.09 -14.18 -6.23
C THR A 423 -5.35 -15.00 -5.90
N MET A 424 -5.98 -14.75 -4.76
CA MET A 424 -7.18 -15.45 -4.31
C MET A 424 -8.45 -15.01 -5.03
N GLY A 425 -8.38 -13.96 -5.85
CA GLY A 425 -9.47 -13.53 -6.73
C GLY A 425 -10.20 -12.27 -6.26
N ILE A 426 -9.66 -11.50 -5.33
CA ILE A 426 -10.13 -10.14 -5.02
C ILE A 426 -9.79 -9.25 -6.20
N ASN A 427 -10.70 -9.19 -7.17
CA ASN A 427 -10.50 -8.46 -8.41
C ASN A 427 -11.81 -8.12 -9.08
N GLU A 428 -12.00 -6.83 -9.32
CA GLU A 428 -13.15 -6.23 -9.99
C GLU A 428 -13.13 -6.47 -11.51
N ARG A 429 -11.95 -6.76 -12.07
CA ARG A 429 -11.75 -7.19 -13.47
C ARG A 429 -11.08 -8.57 -13.53
N PRO A 430 -11.77 -9.63 -13.04
CA PRO A 430 -11.17 -10.96 -12.94
C PRO A 430 -10.91 -11.58 -14.33
N PRO A 431 -9.82 -12.33 -14.51
CA PRO A 431 -9.52 -12.96 -15.79
C PRO A 431 -10.48 -14.12 -16.08
N ALA A 432 -10.83 -14.31 -17.35
CA ALA A 432 -11.79 -15.32 -17.79
C ALA A 432 -11.45 -16.75 -17.30
N PHE A 433 -10.17 -17.14 -17.34
CA PHE A 433 -9.75 -18.48 -16.91
C PHE A 433 -10.12 -18.78 -15.46
N PHE A 434 -10.08 -17.76 -14.59
CA PHE A 434 -10.40 -17.93 -13.16
C PHE A 434 -11.89 -18.07 -12.96
N LEU A 435 -12.70 -17.25 -13.64
CA LEU A 435 -14.16 -17.36 -13.62
C LEU A 435 -14.62 -18.72 -14.17
N ASP A 436 -13.98 -19.22 -15.23
CA ASP A 436 -14.28 -20.54 -15.80
C ASP A 436 -13.93 -21.68 -14.82
N ALA A 437 -12.82 -21.55 -14.07
CA ALA A 437 -12.44 -22.52 -13.06
C ALA A 437 -13.44 -22.56 -11.89
N LEU A 438 -13.92 -21.39 -11.43
CA LEU A 438 -14.97 -21.31 -10.41
C LEU A 438 -16.28 -21.94 -10.89
N GLU A 439 -16.77 -21.56 -12.08
CA GLU A 439 -18.01 -22.08 -12.65
C GLU A 439 -17.94 -23.60 -12.83
N LYS A 440 -16.81 -24.11 -13.35
CA LYS A 440 -16.55 -25.55 -13.47
C LYS A 440 -16.53 -26.26 -12.13
N ARG A 441 -15.95 -25.67 -11.08
CA ARG A 441 -15.80 -26.34 -9.78
C ARG A 441 -17.08 -26.34 -8.96
N PHE A 442 -17.81 -25.23 -8.99
CA PHE A 442 -18.93 -24.96 -8.07
C PHE A 442 -20.30 -25.01 -8.75
N GLN A 443 -20.35 -25.10 -10.08
CA GLN A 443 -21.58 -25.32 -10.84
C GLN A 443 -22.66 -24.25 -10.63
N PHE A 444 -22.24 -23.00 -10.38
CA PHE A 444 -23.12 -21.82 -10.39
C PHE A 444 -22.68 -20.85 -11.48
N LYS A 445 -23.61 -20.01 -11.96
CA LYS A 445 -23.34 -19.00 -12.99
C LYS A 445 -22.50 -17.87 -12.40
N VAL A 446 -21.25 -17.76 -12.81
CA VAL A 446 -20.33 -16.73 -12.31
C VAL A 446 -20.54 -15.42 -13.08
N PRO A 447 -20.63 -14.25 -12.41
CA PRO A 447 -20.75 -12.96 -13.10
C PRO A 447 -19.53 -12.71 -13.99
N ARG A 448 -19.79 -12.27 -15.23
CA ARG A 448 -18.75 -12.07 -16.27
C ARG A 448 -18.42 -10.61 -16.54
N GLU A 449 -19.30 -9.69 -16.13
CA GLU A 449 -19.07 -8.25 -16.26
C GLU A 449 -18.09 -7.78 -15.19
N ASN A 450 -17.32 -6.73 -15.50
CA ASN A 450 -16.44 -6.09 -14.53
C ASN A 450 -17.30 -5.42 -13.44
N GLY A 451 -16.81 -5.45 -12.20
CA GLY A 451 -17.38 -4.68 -11.10
C GLY A 451 -16.66 -3.34 -10.89
N HIS A 452 -17.04 -2.67 -9.81
CA HIS A 452 -16.48 -1.38 -9.45
C HIS A 452 -15.11 -1.48 -8.76
N ASN A 453 -14.17 -0.62 -9.16
CA ASN A 453 -12.99 -0.29 -8.36
C ASN A 453 -13.34 0.73 -7.25
N VAL A 454 -12.38 1.08 -6.39
CA VAL A 454 -12.60 2.03 -5.26
C VAL A 454 -13.27 3.34 -5.66
N VAL A 455 -12.81 3.99 -6.73
CA VAL A 455 -13.35 5.30 -7.15
C VAL A 455 -14.76 5.13 -7.72
N GLU A 456 -14.96 4.11 -8.56
CA GLU A 456 -16.27 3.76 -9.12
C GLU A 456 -17.29 3.40 -8.01
N ALA A 457 -16.85 2.70 -6.96
CA ALA A 457 -17.68 2.35 -5.81
C ALA A 457 -18.10 3.60 -5.00
N ILE A 458 -17.19 4.56 -4.80
CA ILE A 458 -17.53 5.85 -4.15
C ILE A 458 -18.57 6.59 -4.98
N HIS A 459 -18.40 6.68 -6.31
CA HIS A 459 -19.41 7.27 -7.19
C HIS A 459 -20.75 6.52 -7.12
N ALA A 460 -20.72 5.18 -7.15
CA ALA A 460 -21.94 4.38 -7.06
C ALA A 460 -22.72 4.62 -5.77
N MET A 461 -22.02 4.78 -4.64
CA MET A 461 -22.63 5.11 -3.35
C MET A 461 -23.15 6.56 -3.29
N LEU A 462 -22.39 7.53 -3.81
CA LEU A 462 -22.84 8.93 -3.91
C LEU A 462 -24.13 9.06 -4.74
N GLU A 463 -24.20 8.34 -5.85
CA GLU A 463 -25.33 8.35 -6.78
C GLU A 463 -26.51 7.47 -6.32
N GLY A 464 -26.38 6.76 -5.20
CA GLY A 464 -27.39 5.83 -4.68
C GLY A 464 -27.59 4.56 -5.52
N ARG A 465 -26.66 4.29 -6.45
CA ARG A 465 -26.61 3.04 -7.24
C ARG A 465 -26.12 1.86 -6.40
N ALA A 466 -25.21 2.11 -5.45
CA ALA A 466 -24.83 1.18 -4.40
C ALA A 466 -25.53 1.56 -3.08
N LYS A 467 -26.02 0.56 -2.36
CA LYS A 467 -26.82 0.70 -1.13
C LYS A 467 -26.26 -0.08 0.05
N VAL A 468 -25.44 -1.09 -0.20
CA VAL A 468 -24.79 -1.88 0.85
C VAL A 468 -23.28 -1.81 0.66
N PHE A 469 -22.56 -1.52 1.73
CA PHE A 469 -21.09 -1.58 1.76
C PHE A 469 -20.65 -2.57 2.82
N ILE A 470 -19.78 -3.52 2.46
CA ILE A 470 -19.16 -4.47 3.39
C ILE A 470 -17.64 -4.35 3.27
N GLY A 471 -16.99 -3.89 4.34
CA GLY A 471 -15.54 -3.76 4.42
C GLY A 471 -14.89 -4.92 5.17
N LEU A 472 -14.05 -5.68 4.48
CA LEU A 472 -13.14 -6.66 5.08
C LEU A 472 -11.83 -5.97 5.49
N GLY A 473 -11.84 -5.42 6.70
CA GLY A 473 -10.74 -4.64 7.27
C GLY A 473 -10.60 -3.25 6.64
N GLY A 474 -9.53 -2.57 7.06
CA GLY A 474 -9.17 -1.24 6.56
C GLY A 474 -9.92 -0.08 7.24
N ASN A 475 -9.59 1.13 6.80
CA ASN A 475 -10.25 2.35 7.20
C ASN A 475 -10.62 3.11 5.91
N PHE A 476 -11.56 2.54 5.15
CA PHE A 476 -11.98 3.04 3.83
C PHE A 476 -12.23 4.55 3.85
N ALA A 477 -12.99 5.03 4.83
CA ALA A 477 -13.33 6.44 5.00
C ALA A 477 -12.11 7.38 4.98
N GLN A 478 -11.01 6.99 5.63
CA GLN A 478 -9.78 7.82 5.66
C GLN A 478 -8.76 7.45 4.61
N ALA A 479 -8.78 6.23 4.07
CA ALA A 479 -7.75 5.75 3.17
C ALA A 479 -7.94 6.24 1.72
N THR A 480 -9.19 6.48 1.32
CA THR A 480 -9.57 6.92 -0.01
C THR A 480 -9.33 8.43 -0.22
N PRO A 481 -9.26 8.89 -1.49
CA PRO A 481 -9.23 10.31 -1.80
C PRO A 481 -10.54 10.99 -1.39
N ASP A 482 -10.51 12.32 -1.28
CA ASP A 482 -11.70 13.15 -1.07
C ASP A 482 -12.53 12.68 0.14
N SER A 483 -11.89 12.63 1.31
CA SER A 483 -12.49 12.04 2.52
C SER A 483 -13.90 12.56 2.85
N PRO A 484 -14.22 13.87 2.74
CA PRO A 484 -15.59 14.35 2.94
C PRO A 484 -16.62 13.70 2.00
N ARG A 485 -16.29 13.57 0.71
CA ARG A 485 -17.17 12.88 -0.26
C ARG A 485 -17.23 11.39 -0.02
N THR A 486 -16.12 10.76 0.39
CA THR A 486 -16.16 9.35 0.80
C THR A 486 -17.09 9.16 2.00
N PHE A 487 -17.09 10.07 2.98
CA PHE A 487 -17.99 9.98 4.13
C PHE A 487 -19.44 10.12 3.69
N GLU A 488 -19.74 11.09 2.83
CA GLU A 488 -21.07 11.24 2.23
C GLU A 488 -21.51 9.97 1.49
N ALA A 489 -20.63 9.37 0.70
CA ALA A 489 -20.87 8.12 -0.01
C ALA A 489 -21.28 7.00 0.95
N LEU A 490 -20.50 6.77 2.01
CA LEU A 490 -20.82 5.76 3.02
C LEU A 490 -22.15 6.06 3.74
N SER A 491 -22.45 7.33 4.00
CA SER A 491 -23.71 7.75 4.64
C SER A 491 -24.94 7.60 3.76
N ASN A 492 -24.79 7.57 2.44
CA ASN A 492 -25.89 7.32 1.50
C ASN A 492 -26.33 5.85 1.45
N CYS A 493 -25.50 4.92 1.93
CA CYS A 493 -25.83 3.50 1.99
C CYS A 493 -26.96 3.19 2.99
N ASP A 494 -27.79 2.21 2.66
CA ASP A 494 -28.80 1.64 3.56
C ASP A 494 -28.13 0.82 4.67
N LEU A 495 -27.07 0.08 4.36
CA LEU A 495 -26.27 -0.68 5.32
C LEU A 495 -24.77 -0.53 5.08
N THR A 496 -24.01 -0.25 6.14
CA THR A 496 -22.54 -0.35 6.13
C THR A 496 -22.05 -1.35 7.18
N VAL A 497 -21.23 -2.31 6.77
CA VAL A 497 -20.66 -3.34 7.64
C VAL A 497 -19.15 -3.20 7.68
N GLN A 498 -18.55 -3.14 8.87
CA GLN A 498 -17.11 -3.09 9.04
C GLN A 498 -16.62 -4.32 9.82
N ILE A 499 -15.85 -5.18 9.16
CA ILE A 499 -15.12 -6.28 9.81
C ILE A 499 -13.76 -5.73 10.21
N SER A 500 -13.51 -5.57 11.51
CA SER A 500 -12.37 -4.77 11.98
C SER A 500 -11.78 -5.26 13.30
N THR A 501 -10.49 -5.00 13.47
CA THR A 501 -9.76 -5.34 14.70
C THR A 501 -9.80 -4.23 15.75
N LYS A 502 -9.92 -2.95 15.33
CA LYS A 502 -9.89 -1.75 16.18
C LYS A 502 -10.87 -0.69 15.67
N LEU A 503 -11.29 0.21 16.56
CA LEU A 503 -12.11 1.37 16.23
C LEU A 503 -11.32 2.33 15.32
N ASN A 504 -11.97 2.78 14.25
CA ASN A 504 -11.44 3.72 13.27
C ASN A 504 -12.57 4.55 12.65
N ARG A 505 -12.24 5.51 11.80
CA ARG A 505 -13.20 6.46 11.21
C ARG A 505 -14.32 5.83 10.39
N SER A 506 -14.08 4.69 9.75
CA SER A 506 -15.08 4.00 8.91
C SER A 506 -16.24 3.40 9.72
N HIS A 507 -16.10 3.32 11.05
CA HIS A 507 -17.19 2.98 11.96
C HIS A 507 -18.04 4.21 12.35
N LEU A 508 -17.61 5.42 11.99
CA LEU A 508 -18.28 6.66 12.35
C LEU A 508 -18.87 7.36 11.12
N ALA A 509 -18.23 7.20 9.96
CA ALA A 509 -18.81 7.52 8.66
C ALA A 509 -19.59 6.29 8.16
N HIS A 510 -20.84 6.16 8.56
CA HIS A 510 -21.66 4.97 8.34
C HIS A 510 -23.00 5.30 7.66
N GLY A 511 -23.65 4.28 7.11
CA GLY A 511 -24.96 4.36 6.46
C GLY A 511 -26.12 4.45 7.44
N LYS A 512 -27.35 4.26 6.94
CA LYS A 512 -28.58 4.35 7.77
C LYS A 512 -28.62 3.30 8.87
N GLU A 513 -28.26 2.06 8.55
CA GLU A 513 -27.92 1.02 9.51
C GLU A 513 -26.42 0.69 9.41
N ALA A 514 -25.81 0.32 10.53
CA ALA A 514 -24.38 0.01 10.55
C ALA A 514 -24.02 -1.11 11.51
N LEU A 515 -23.07 -1.94 11.10
CA LEU A 515 -22.54 -3.05 11.90
C LEU A 515 -21.03 -2.94 12.07
N ILE A 516 -20.56 -3.24 13.29
CA ILE A 516 -19.15 -3.46 13.60
C ILE A 516 -18.98 -4.92 13.99
N LEU A 517 -18.17 -5.67 13.23
CA LEU A 517 -17.92 -7.09 13.44
C LEU A 517 -16.46 -7.29 13.89
N PRO A 518 -16.22 -7.61 15.17
CA PRO A 518 -14.87 -7.69 15.72
C PRO A 518 -14.15 -8.95 15.20
N CYS A 519 -13.06 -8.75 14.45
CA CYS A 519 -12.25 -9.85 13.96
C CYS A 519 -10.95 -10.06 14.76
N PHE A 520 -10.45 -11.28 14.68
CA PHE A 520 -9.09 -11.63 15.09
C PHE A 520 -8.05 -10.86 14.26
N GLY A 521 -6.95 -10.51 14.92
CA GLY A 521 -5.72 -10.09 14.24
C GLY A 521 -4.85 -11.31 13.98
N ARG A 522 -3.78 -11.18 13.19
CA ARG A 522 -2.89 -12.32 12.89
C ARG A 522 -2.16 -12.86 14.12
N THR A 523 -2.08 -12.06 15.18
CA THR A 523 -1.51 -12.48 16.46
C THR A 523 -2.46 -13.33 17.30
N ASP A 524 -3.76 -13.36 17.02
CA ASP A 524 -4.76 -14.06 17.83
C ASP A 524 -4.83 -15.55 17.43
N ILE A 525 -4.83 -16.44 18.43
CA ILE A 525 -5.00 -17.89 18.25
C ILE A 525 -6.43 -18.14 17.78
N ASP A 526 -6.54 -18.79 16.63
CA ASP A 526 -7.81 -19.20 16.04
C ASP A 526 -8.07 -20.69 16.33
N ILE A 527 -9.13 -20.99 17.09
CA ILE A 527 -9.57 -22.36 17.38
C ILE A 527 -10.98 -22.51 16.79
N GLN A 528 -11.10 -23.41 15.81
CA GLN A 528 -12.36 -23.78 15.18
C GLN A 528 -12.81 -25.16 15.66
N ALA A 529 -13.94 -25.64 15.13
CA ALA A 529 -14.58 -26.86 15.61
C ALA A 529 -13.66 -28.11 15.58
N GLU A 530 -12.74 -28.19 14.61
CA GLU A 530 -11.83 -29.33 14.45
C GLU A 530 -10.40 -29.04 14.93
N GLY A 531 -10.17 -27.89 15.57
CA GLY A 531 -8.91 -27.57 16.23
C GLY A 531 -8.29 -26.23 15.81
N PRO A 532 -7.02 -26.01 16.18
CA PRO A 532 -6.31 -24.76 15.90
C PRO A 532 -6.09 -24.59 14.39
N GLN A 533 -6.31 -23.37 13.91
CA GLN A 533 -6.19 -23.04 12.50
C GLN A 533 -4.96 -22.15 12.24
N ALA A 534 -4.44 -22.28 11.03
CA ALA A 534 -3.41 -21.40 10.47
C ALA A 534 -3.95 -20.76 9.20
N VAL A 535 -3.76 -19.45 9.07
CA VAL A 535 -4.03 -18.73 7.83
C VAL A 535 -2.76 -18.64 7.00
N THR A 536 -2.88 -18.33 5.71
CA THR A 536 -1.73 -18.14 4.82
C THR A 536 -1.73 -16.74 4.21
N VAL A 537 -0.54 -16.27 3.84
CA VAL A 537 -0.31 -15.00 3.13
C VAL A 537 0.70 -15.20 1.99
N GLU A 538 0.75 -14.25 1.06
CA GLU A 538 1.71 -14.14 -0.04
C GLU A 538 2.46 -12.80 0.02
N ASP A 539 3.79 -12.87 0.04
CA ASP A 539 4.66 -11.69 0.07
C ASP A 539 4.97 -11.10 -1.33
N SER A 540 5.74 -10.01 -1.38
CA SER A 540 6.11 -9.32 -2.63
C SER A 540 6.97 -10.16 -3.59
N PHE A 541 7.56 -11.25 -3.11
CA PHE A 541 8.42 -12.16 -3.86
C PHE A 541 7.67 -13.44 -4.27
N SER A 542 6.34 -13.48 -4.11
CA SER A 542 5.48 -14.62 -4.44
C SER A 542 5.77 -15.87 -3.59
N MET A 543 6.25 -15.68 -2.36
CA MET A 543 6.31 -16.73 -1.35
C MET A 543 4.99 -16.80 -0.60
N VAL A 544 4.43 -18.01 -0.52
CA VAL A 544 3.22 -18.31 0.25
C VAL A 544 3.59 -19.05 1.52
N HIS A 545 3.25 -18.51 2.69
CA HIS A 545 3.60 -19.09 3.99
C HIS A 545 2.45 -19.01 5.00
N ALA A 546 2.51 -19.90 6.00
CA ALA A 546 1.53 -19.98 7.07
C ALA A 546 1.82 -18.96 8.20
N SER A 547 0.75 -18.45 8.80
CA SER A 547 0.75 -17.55 9.95
C SER A 547 -0.15 -18.12 11.05
N ASN A 548 0.45 -18.35 12.22
CA ASN A 548 -0.15 -18.99 13.39
C ASN A 548 -0.19 -17.99 14.54
N GLY A 549 -1.40 -17.59 14.95
CA GLY A 549 -1.57 -16.71 16.10
C GLY A 549 -0.99 -17.28 17.39
N GLN A 550 -0.56 -16.41 18.30
CA GLN A 550 0.17 -16.74 19.53
C GLN A 550 -0.49 -16.15 20.79
N LEU A 551 -1.49 -15.28 20.62
CA LEU A 551 -2.18 -14.58 21.69
C LEU A 551 -3.59 -15.13 21.85
N LYS A 552 -4.03 -15.34 23.09
CA LYS A 552 -5.45 -15.62 23.35
C LYS A 552 -6.28 -14.39 22.95
N PRO A 553 -7.38 -14.55 22.20
CA PRO A 553 -8.31 -13.47 21.91
C PRO A 553 -8.78 -12.75 23.18
N LEU A 554 -9.07 -11.46 23.07
CA LEU A 554 -9.47 -10.65 24.23
C LEU A 554 -10.89 -10.97 24.70
N SER A 555 -11.75 -11.49 23.82
CA SER A 555 -13.13 -11.83 24.11
C SER A 555 -13.51 -13.13 23.40
N ALA A 556 -14.38 -13.92 24.02
CA ALA A 556 -14.99 -15.11 23.41
C ALA A 556 -15.95 -14.75 22.26
N GLN A 557 -16.38 -13.49 22.18
CA GLN A 557 -17.28 -12.99 21.13
C GLN A 557 -16.53 -12.56 19.86
N MET A 558 -15.20 -12.44 19.89
CA MET A 558 -14.41 -12.17 18.68
C MET A 558 -14.38 -13.43 17.79
N ARG A 559 -14.38 -13.24 16.47
CA ARG A 559 -14.31 -14.34 15.49
C ARG A 559 -13.21 -14.11 14.47
N SER A 560 -12.76 -15.17 13.80
CA SER A 560 -11.81 -15.06 12.69
C SER A 560 -12.49 -14.47 11.45
N GLU A 561 -11.71 -13.87 10.54
CA GLU A 561 -12.25 -13.38 9.27
C GLU A 561 -12.98 -14.51 8.48
N PRO A 562 -12.40 -15.72 8.31
CA PRO A 562 -13.11 -16.82 7.66
C PRO A 562 -14.45 -17.16 8.32
N ALA A 563 -14.50 -17.25 9.66
CA ALA A 563 -15.74 -17.59 10.37
C ALA A 563 -16.83 -16.52 10.22
N ILE A 564 -16.45 -15.24 10.20
CA ILE A 564 -17.39 -14.12 9.96
C ILE A 564 -17.94 -14.21 8.54
N LEU A 565 -17.06 -14.37 7.54
CA LEU A 565 -17.44 -14.45 6.13
C LEU A 565 -18.32 -15.67 5.84
N ALA A 566 -17.99 -16.83 6.40
CA ALA A 566 -18.83 -18.02 6.29
C ALA A 566 -20.20 -17.85 6.96
N GLY A 567 -20.27 -17.12 8.08
CA GLY A 567 -21.53 -16.78 8.73
C GLY A 567 -22.42 -15.89 7.85
N ILE A 568 -21.84 -14.83 7.26
CA ILE A 568 -22.53 -13.95 6.32
C ILE A 568 -23.01 -14.75 5.09
N ALA A 569 -22.12 -15.54 4.49
CA ALA A 569 -22.41 -16.33 3.30
C ALA A 569 -23.52 -17.36 3.57
N ASN A 570 -23.45 -18.08 4.69
CA ASN A 570 -24.46 -19.05 5.08
C ASN A 570 -25.83 -18.40 5.35
N ALA A 571 -25.86 -17.24 5.99
CA ALA A 571 -27.12 -16.51 6.21
C ALA A 571 -27.72 -15.97 4.90
N THR A 572 -26.88 -15.60 3.94
CA THR A 572 -27.31 -14.98 2.67
C THR A 572 -27.71 -16.03 1.62
N LEU A 573 -26.89 -17.08 1.44
CA LEU A 573 -26.99 -18.07 0.36
C LEU A 573 -27.35 -19.48 0.84
N GLY A 574 -27.45 -19.70 2.16
CA GLY A 574 -27.56 -21.04 2.73
C GLY A 574 -26.29 -21.87 2.49
N LYS A 575 -26.44 -23.17 2.26
CA LYS A 575 -25.31 -24.12 2.06
C LYS A 575 -24.84 -24.23 0.60
N GLN A 576 -25.07 -23.20 -0.21
CA GLN A 576 -24.72 -23.18 -1.63
C GLN A 576 -23.75 -22.03 -1.94
N PRO A 577 -22.78 -22.23 -2.85
CA PRO A 577 -22.47 -23.48 -3.57
C PRO A 577 -21.66 -24.49 -2.71
N VAL A 578 -21.32 -24.12 -1.48
CA VAL A 578 -20.55 -24.94 -0.53
C VAL A 578 -21.16 -24.87 0.86
N ASP A 579 -20.90 -25.87 1.70
CA ASP A 579 -21.21 -25.78 3.13
C ASP A 579 -20.16 -24.89 3.82
N TRP A 580 -20.47 -23.60 3.90
CA TRP A 580 -19.56 -22.57 4.43
C TRP A 580 -19.08 -22.86 5.85
N LEU A 581 -20.00 -23.33 6.70
CA LEU A 581 -19.71 -23.62 8.11
C LEU A 581 -18.83 -24.87 8.25
N TRP A 582 -19.00 -25.86 7.36
CA TRP A 582 -18.11 -27.00 7.27
C TRP A 582 -16.69 -26.62 6.80
N LEU A 583 -16.56 -25.67 5.86
CA LEU A 583 -15.26 -25.20 5.39
C LEU A 583 -14.44 -24.53 6.50
N VAL A 584 -15.07 -23.70 7.34
CA VAL A 584 -14.35 -22.98 8.39
C VAL A 584 -14.07 -23.80 9.64
N ALA A 585 -14.64 -25.01 9.75
CA ALA A 585 -14.28 -25.95 10.81
C ALA A 585 -12.80 -26.42 10.67
N ASP A 586 -12.28 -26.51 9.45
CA ASP A 586 -10.89 -26.80 9.12
C ASP A 586 -10.46 -26.12 7.80
N TYR A 587 -9.53 -25.15 7.89
CA TYR A 587 -9.07 -24.35 6.77
C TYR A 587 -8.29 -25.16 5.72
N SER A 588 -7.88 -26.39 6.02
CA SER A 588 -7.35 -27.31 5.00
C SER A 588 -8.32 -27.46 3.82
N ARG A 589 -9.64 -27.45 4.08
CA ARG A 589 -10.70 -27.57 3.08
C ARG A 589 -10.78 -26.35 2.17
N ILE A 590 -10.58 -25.15 2.73
CA ILE A 590 -10.51 -23.91 1.94
C ILE A 590 -9.30 -23.96 1.01
N ARG A 591 -8.16 -24.43 1.52
CA ARG A 591 -6.93 -24.60 0.73
C ARG A 591 -7.07 -25.64 -0.37
N ASP A 592 -7.86 -26.69 -0.16
CA ASP A 592 -8.18 -27.65 -1.23
C ASP A 592 -9.02 -26.98 -2.33
N LEU A 593 -9.99 -26.13 -1.99
CA LEU A 593 -10.75 -25.36 -2.99
C LEU A 593 -9.86 -24.37 -3.77
N ILE A 594 -8.90 -23.73 -3.09
CA ILE A 594 -7.89 -22.88 -3.74
C ILE A 594 -7.08 -23.73 -4.73
N ALA A 595 -6.59 -24.90 -4.33
CA ALA A 595 -5.83 -25.81 -5.19
C ALA A 595 -6.62 -26.29 -6.42
N ASP A 596 -7.94 -26.46 -6.28
CA ASP A 596 -8.85 -26.87 -7.36
C ASP A 596 -9.06 -25.77 -8.41
N THR A 597 -8.92 -24.49 -8.04
CA THR A 597 -9.38 -23.36 -8.87
C THR A 597 -8.28 -22.37 -9.27
N ILE A 598 -7.14 -22.36 -8.57
CA ILE A 598 -6.04 -21.43 -8.81
C ILE A 598 -4.77 -22.22 -9.20
N PRO A 599 -4.14 -21.91 -10.35
CA PRO A 599 -2.90 -22.56 -10.77
C PRO A 599 -1.76 -22.42 -9.75
N SER A 600 -0.82 -23.36 -9.76
CA SER A 600 0.36 -23.42 -8.87
C SER A 600 0.11 -23.79 -7.39
N PHE A 601 -1.16 -23.91 -6.96
CA PHE A 601 -1.53 -24.31 -5.60
C PHE A 601 -1.76 -25.82 -5.41
N GLN A 602 -1.42 -26.68 -6.38
CA GLN A 602 -1.54 -28.13 -6.21
C GLN A 602 -0.80 -28.60 -4.95
N ASN A 603 -1.41 -29.50 -4.17
CA ASN A 603 -0.89 -29.98 -2.89
C ASN A 603 -0.64 -28.85 -1.86
N PHE A 604 -1.48 -27.82 -1.84
CA PHE A 604 -1.33 -26.63 -0.98
C PHE A 604 -1.06 -27.02 0.48
N ASN A 605 -1.90 -27.88 1.06
CA ASN A 605 -1.81 -28.32 2.45
C ASN A 605 -0.48 -29.00 2.80
N GLU A 606 0.17 -29.68 1.86
CA GLU A 606 1.49 -30.27 2.07
C GLU A 606 2.61 -29.24 1.92
N LYS A 607 2.51 -28.36 0.91
CA LYS A 607 3.54 -27.36 0.60
C LYS A 607 3.74 -26.35 1.74
N ILE A 608 2.68 -25.96 2.45
CA ILE A 608 2.79 -25.00 3.57
C ILE A 608 3.44 -25.56 4.83
N LYS A 609 3.63 -26.88 4.92
CA LYS A 609 4.37 -27.50 6.05
C LYS A 609 5.87 -27.27 5.94
N ASN A 610 6.37 -26.92 4.75
CA ASN A 610 7.76 -26.56 4.56
C ASN A 610 8.11 -25.28 5.34
N PRO A 611 9.26 -25.21 6.02
CA PRO A 611 9.71 -23.98 6.64
C PRO A 611 9.79 -22.82 5.63
N GLY A 612 9.10 -21.72 5.91
CA GLY A 612 9.01 -20.58 4.98
C GLY A 612 8.01 -20.76 3.84
N GLY A 613 7.28 -21.89 3.79
CA GLY A 613 6.24 -22.14 2.81
C GLY A 613 6.75 -22.53 1.43
N PHE A 614 6.18 -21.96 0.37
CA PHE A 614 6.54 -22.32 -1.01
C PHE A 614 6.46 -21.13 -1.98
N TYR A 615 7.30 -21.18 -3.02
CA TYR A 615 7.35 -20.19 -4.08
C TYR A 615 6.35 -20.52 -5.20
N LEU A 616 5.55 -19.54 -5.64
CA LEU A 616 4.60 -19.72 -6.76
C LEU A 616 5.25 -19.74 -8.15
N GLY A 617 6.52 -19.32 -8.26
CA GLY A 617 7.18 -19.14 -9.54
C GLY A 617 6.86 -17.80 -10.19
N ASN A 618 7.67 -17.43 -11.19
CA ASN A 618 7.42 -16.27 -12.04
C ASN A 618 7.73 -16.60 -13.50
N ALA A 619 6.72 -16.50 -14.38
CA ALA A 619 6.87 -16.82 -15.80
C ALA A 619 7.88 -15.88 -16.49
N ALA A 620 7.76 -14.56 -16.29
CA ALA A 620 8.69 -13.57 -16.82
C ALA A 620 10.11 -13.75 -16.25
N GLY A 621 10.23 -14.11 -14.96
CA GLY A 621 11.49 -14.48 -14.31
C GLY A 621 12.14 -15.75 -14.91
N SER A 622 11.41 -16.55 -15.68
CA SER A 622 11.95 -17.64 -16.49
C SER A 622 11.94 -17.33 -18.00
N ARG A 623 11.76 -16.06 -18.38
CA ARG A 623 11.60 -15.58 -19.77
C ARG A 623 10.49 -16.31 -20.56
N ARG A 624 9.45 -16.75 -19.86
CA ARG A 624 8.19 -17.21 -20.45
C ARG A 624 7.19 -16.07 -20.40
N TRP A 625 6.86 -15.51 -21.56
CA TRP A 625 6.05 -14.31 -21.65
C TRP A 625 4.58 -14.68 -21.86
N ASN A 626 3.77 -14.49 -20.81
CA ASN A 626 2.32 -14.70 -20.88
C ASN A 626 1.61 -13.46 -21.46
N THR A 627 2.15 -12.92 -22.54
CA THR A 627 1.59 -11.81 -23.31
C THR A 627 0.89 -12.35 -24.56
N PRO A 628 -0.02 -11.58 -25.20
CA PRO A 628 -0.61 -11.99 -26.48
C PRO A 628 0.40 -12.26 -27.59
N SER A 629 1.56 -11.59 -27.56
CA SER A 629 2.66 -11.77 -28.53
C SER A 629 3.58 -12.95 -28.20
N ALA A 630 3.39 -13.61 -27.05
CA ALA A 630 4.33 -14.57 -26.46
C ALA A 630 5.76 -14.03 -26.30
N ARG A 631 5.91 -12.69 -26.30
CA ARG A 631 7.16 -11.94 -26.16
C ARG A 631 6.99 -10.78 -25.17
N ALA A 632 8.08 -10.31 -24.57
CA ALA A 632 8.04 -9.05 -23.84
C ALA A 632 7.78 -7.88 -24.81
N ASN A 633 6.83 -7.02 -24.48
CA ASN A 633 6.39 -5.93 -25.34
C ASN A 633 7.03 -4.62 -24.92
N PHE A 634 7.79 -4.02 -25.82
CA PHE A 634 8.09 -2.60 -25.74
C PHE A 634 6.82 -1.77 -25.92
N LYS A 635 6.74 -0.64 -25.20
CA LYS A 635 5.62 0.29 -25.25
C LYS A 635 6.13 1.66 -25.66
N PRO A 636 5.86 2.12 -26.90
CA PRO A 636 6.37 3.39 -27.41
C PRO A 636 5.53 4.58 -26.92
N ASN A 637 5.37 4.70 -25.59
CA ASN A 637 4.62 5.81 -25.01
C ASN A 637 5.34 7.12 -25.29
N VAL A 638 4.58 8.16 -25.65
CA VAL A 638 5.10 9.53 -25.77
C VAL A 638 5.23 10.11 -24.35
N LEU A 639 6.26 10.93 -24.11
CA LEU A 639 6.32 11.70 -22.88
C LEU A 639 5.06 12.60 -22.79
N PRO A 640 4.39 12.68 -21.63
CA PRO A 640 3.22 13.54 -21.48
C PRO A 640 3.56 14.97 -21.89
N SER A 641 2.72 15.62 -22.69
CA SER A 641 2.94 17.01 -23.11
C SER A 641 3.00 17.99 -21.93
N ASP A 642 2.33 17.65 -20.84
CA ASP A 642 2.29 18.41 -19.59
C ASP A 642 1.93 17.43 -18.44
N LEU A 643 2.50 17.66 -17.26
CA LEU A 643 2.24 16.88 -16.05
C LEU A 643 1.00 17.36 -15.29
N VAL A 644 0.62 18.63 -15.42
CA VAL A 644 -0.58 19.19 -14.81
C VAL A 644 -1.82 18.67 -15.55
N HIS A 645 -2.89 18.37 -14.82
CA HIS A 645 -4.14 17.89 -15.44
C HIS A 645 -4.87 19.01 -16.19
N GLU A 646 -5.54 18.71 -17.31
CA GLU A 646 -6.36 19.69 -18.04
C GLU A 646 -7.46 20.30 -17.17
N SER A 647 -8.08 19.53 -16.28
CA SER A 647 -9.04 20.04 -15.29
C SER A 647 -8.45 21.11 -14.38
N VAL A 648 -7.16 21.04 -14.05
CA VAL A 648 -6.47 22.08 -13.28
C VAL A 648 -6.21 23.29 -14.19
N ARG A 649 -5.63 23.08 -15.38
CA ARG A 649 -5.36 24.16 -16.35
C ARG A 649 -6.61 24.93 -16.74
N GLY A 650 -7.73 24.23 -16.91
CA GLY A 650 -9.03 24.81 -17.29
C GLY A 650 -9.58 25.80 -16.27
N THR A 651 -9.09 25.77 -15.01
CA THR A 651 -9.46 26.77 -14.00
C THR A 651 -8.84 28.14 -14.26
N GLY A 652 -7.78 28.21 -15.08
CA GLY A 652 -6.96 29.42 -15.25
C GLY A 652 -6.09 29.79 -14.04
N ILE A 653 -6.11 28.98 -12.98
CA ILE A 653 -5.31 29.19 -11.77
C ILE A 653 -3.98 28.46 -11.93
N VAL A 654 -2.88 29.20 -11.79
CA VAL A 654 -1.54 28.61 -11.68
C VAL A 654 -1.36 28.11 -10.24
N PRO A 655 -1.03 26.82 -10.03
CA PRO A 655 -0.78 26.30 -8.69
C PRO A 655 0.41 26.98 -8.03
N ASP A 656 0.33 27.23 -6.73
CA ASP A 656 1.47 27.74 -5.97
C ASP A 656 2.58 26.68 -5.88
N LEU A 657 2.16 25.43 -5.65
CA LEU A 657 3.00 24.24 -5.48
C LEU A 657 2.26 22.99 -5.98
N ILE A 658 3.02 21.96 -6.36
CA ILE A 658 2.52 20.59 -6.51
C ILE A 658 2.85 19.79 -5.25
N MET A 659 1.84 19.23 -4.61
CA MET A 659 1.98 18.50 -3.36
C MET A 659 1.90 16.98 -3.58
N GLN A 660 2.76 16.25 -2.86
CA GLN A 660 2.61 14.82 -2.64
C GLN A 660 2.21 14.50 -1.20
N SER A 661 1.38 13.46 -1.02
CA SER A 661 1.13 12.85 0.29
C SER A 661 2.20 11.80 0.62
N MET A 662 2.53 11.61 1.90
CA MET A 662 3.48 10.58 2.33
C MET A 662 3.17 10.05 3.73
N ARG A 663 3.77 8.93 4.11
CA ARG A 663 3.65 8.37 5.47
C ARG A 663 4.68 9.01 6.40
N SER A 664 4.28 9.24 7.65
CA SER A 664 5.23 9.54 8.71
C SER A 664 5.92 8.26 9.21
N HIS A 665 6.97 8.43 10.03
CA HIS A 665 7.70 7.30 10.60
C HIS A 665 6.87 6.47 11.60
N ASP A 666 6.14 7.12 12.54
CA ASP A 666 5.33 6.44 13.56
C ASP A 666 3.91 6.14 13.06
N GLN A 667 3.82 5.57 11.88
CA GLN A 667 2.57 5.30 11.20
C GLN A 667 2.69 4.05 10.33
N TYR A 668 1.57 3.33 10.20
CA TYR A 668 1.41 2.33 9.17
C TYR A 668 0.05 2.46 8.48
N ASN A 669 0.08 2.86 7.22
CA ASN A 669 -1.12 3.25 6.49
C ASN A 669 -1.95 4.26 7.33
N THR A 670 -3.26 4.09 7.52
CA THR A 670 -4.08 5.01 8.33
C THR A 670 -3.88 4.82 9.83
N THR A 671 -3.18 3.78 10.26
CA THR A 671 -2.92 3.53 11.68
C THR A 671 -1.77 4.40 12.15
N ILE A 672 -2.08 5.34 13.04
CA ILE A 672 -1.11 6.26 13.63
C ILE A 672 -0.64 5.65 14.96
N TYR A 673 0.64 5.29 15.04
CA TYR A 673 1.23 4.77 16.29
C TYR A 673 1.67 5.90 17.22
N GLY A 674 2.02 7.05 16.65
CA GLY A 674 2.44 8.24 17.37
C GLY A 674 2.39 9.50 16.49
N LEU A 675 2.53 10.65 17.14
CA LEU A 675 2.50 11.97 16.49
C LEU A 675 3.90 12.48 16.09
N ASP A 676 4.88 11.58 16.10
CA ASP A 676 6.27 11.91 15.83
C ASP A 676 6.70 11.38 14.44
N ASP A 677 7.59 12.12 13.80
CA ASP A 677 8.38 11.65 12.67
C ASP A 677 9.85 11.90 12.99
N ARG A 678 10.49 10.88 13.55
CA ARG A 678 11.89 10.94 13.95
C ARG A 678 12.79 11.31 12.78
N TYR A 679 12.56 10.78 11.58
CA TYR A 679 13.47 10.98 10.45
C TYR A 679 13.35 12.37 9.83
N ARG A 680 12.16 12.95 9.84
CA ARG A 680 11.95 14.34 9.37
C ARG A 680 12.08 15.37 10.48
N GLY A 681 12.14 14.97 11.75
CA GLY A 681 12.36 15.85 12.90
C GLY A 681 11.09 16.50 13.45
N VAL A 682 9.91 15.94 13.16
CA VAL A 682 8.61 16.42 13.65
C VAL A 682 8.27 15.70 14.95
N LYS A 683 7.77 16.45 15.94
CA LYS A 683 7.30 15.90 17.22
C LYS A 683 5.95 16.48 17.63
N GLY A 684 5.07 15.63 18.14
CA GLY A 684 3.80 16.00 18.75
C GLY A 684 2.80 16.68 17.81
N GLN A 685 2.94 16.52 16.49
CA GLN A 685 2.04 17.09 15.48
C GLN A 685 2.15 16.36 14.15
N ARG A 686 1.08 16.44 13.34
CA ARG A 686 1.04 15.85 11.99
C ARG A 686 0.51 16.83 10.92
N ASP A 687 -0.16 17.91 11.32
CA ASP A 687 -0.62 18.97 10.41
C ASP A 687 0.57 19.86 9.99
N VAL A 688 1.45 19.31 9.16
CA VAL A 688 2.67 19.95 8.68
C VAL A 688 2.80 19.77 7.17
N MET A 689 3.40 20.76 6.52
CA MET A 689 3.72 20.70 5.10
C MET A 689 5.19 21.07 4.90
N PHE A 690 5.94 20.15 4.29
CA PHE A 690 7.35 20.31 3.95
C PHE A 690 7.47 21.04 2.61
N VAL A 691 8.15 22.17 2.60
CA VAL A 691 8.28 23.05 1.43
C VAL A 691 9.71 23.56 1.33
N ASN A 692 10.18 23.82 0.11
CA ASN A 692 11.45 24.50 -0.10
C ASN A 692 11.41 25.89 0.56
N GLU A 693 12.45 26.25 1.32
CA GLU A 693 12.48 27.53 2.04
C GLU A 693 12.38 28.74 1.09
N ALA A 694 12.98 28.67 -0.10
CA ALA A 694 12.88 29.73 -1.09
C ALA A 694 11.44 29.89 -1.60
N ASP A 695 10.67 28.80 -1.72
CA ASP A 695 9.26 28.87 -2.11
C ASP A 695 8.38 29.44 -1.00
N ILE A 696 8.64 29.10 0.26
CA ILE A 696 7.94 29.71 1.41
C ILE A 696 8.07 31.24 1.34
N ILE A 697 9.29 31.73 1.12
CA ILE A 697 9.59 33.17 1.03
C ILE A 697 8.99 33.78 -0.23
N ARG A 698 9.15 33.12 -1.39
CA ARG A 698 8.62 33.56 -2.70
C ARG A 698 7.10 33.74 -2.67
N LEU A 699 6.39 32.87 -1.96
CA LEU A 699 4.94 32.92 -1.79
C LEU A 699 4.48 33.91 -0.69
N GLY A 700 5.40 34.62 -0.03
CA GLY A 700 5.10 35.64 0.97
C GLY A 700 4.76 35.12 2.37
N PHE A 701 5.17 33.88 2.68
CA PHE A 701 5.03 33.26 3.99
C PHE A 701 6.36 33.25 4.76
N VAL A 702 6.28 32.90 6.04
CA VAL A 702 7.45 32.73 6.93
C VAL A 702 7.56 31.26 7.36
N PRO A 703 8.76 30.67 7.45
CA PRO A 703 8.94 29.34 8.03
C PRO A 703 8.28 29.20 9.40
N GLY A 704 7.51 28.14 9.60
CA GLY A 704 6.72 27.87 10.82
C GLY A 704 5.34 28.54 10.84
N GLN A 705 4.99 29.36 9.85
CA GLN A 705 3.66 29.96 9.74
C GLN A 705 2.60 28.89 9.45
N LYS A 706 1.42 29.03 10.05
CA LYS A 706 0.24 28.21 9.74
C LYS A 706 -0.47 28.69 8.48
N VAL A 707 -0.89 27.75 7.65
CA VAL A 707 -1.63 27.99 6.41
C VAL A 707 -2.83 27.07 6.27
N ASP A 708 -3.80 27.52 5.49
CA ASP A 708 -4.80 26.64 4.90
C ASP A 708 -4.29 26.19 3.52
N ILE A 709 -4.56 24.94 3.17
CA ILE A 709 -4.21 24.37 1.87
C ILE A 709 -5.50 24.12 1.12
N VAL A 710 -5.58 24.63 -0.12
CA VAL A 710 -6.73 24.46 -1.00
C VAL A 710 -6.28 23.70 -2.23
N SER A 711 -7.00 22.63 -2.57
CA SER A 711 -6.76 21.89 -3.81
C SER A 711 -7.37 22.65 -5.00
N ILE A 712 -6.68 22.63 -6.13
CA ILE A 712 -7.14 23.23 -7.39
C ILE A 712 -7.65 22.08 -8.27
N TRP A 713 -8.94 22.10 -8.59
CA TRP A 713 -9.55 21.15 -9.52
C TRP A 713 -10.78 21.78 -10.19
N GLY A 714 -11.04 21.41 -11.44
CA GLY A 714 -12.05 22.06 -12.30
C GLY A 714 -13.46 21.48 -12.17
N ASP A 715 -13.93 21.19 -10.95
CA ASP A 715 -15.25 20.56 -10.69
C ASP A 715 -16.16 21.38 -9.76
N ASP A 716 -15.83 22.65 -9.51
CA ASP A 716 -16.55 23.56 -8.60
C ASP A 716 -16.63 23.11 -7.13
N ILE A 717 -15.89 22.06 -6.72
CA ILE A 717 -15.84 21.59 -5.34
C ILE A 717 -14.60 22.14 -4.64
N THR A 718 -14.82 22.96 -3.61
CA THR A 718 -13.73 23.49 -2.77
C THR A 718 -13.24 22.43 -1.78
N ARG A 719 -12.00 21.99 -1.97
CA ARG A 719 -11.31 21.06 -1.06
C ARG A 719 -10.28 21.81 -0.23
N ARG A 720 -10.38 21.73 1.09
CA ARG A 720 -9.55 22.49 2.02
C ARG A 720 -9.18 21.70 3.25
N VAL A 721 -7.93 21.85 3.68
CA VAL A 721 -7.48 21.52 5.04
C VAL A 721 -6.89 22.76 5.69
N LYS A 722 -6.92 22.84 7.03
CA LYS A 722 -6.66 24.10 7.76
C LYS A 722 -5.54 23.95 8.78
N GLY A 723 -4.81 25.04 9.01
CA GLY A 723 -3.89 25.18 10.14
C GLY A 723 -2.59 24.38 10.04
N PHE A 724 -2.16 24.02 8.82
CA PHE A 724 -0.92 23.27 8.58
C PHE A 724 0.30 24.15 8.80
N THR A 725 1.32 23.64 9.49
CA THR A 725 2.58 24.37 9.73
C THR A 725 3.53 24.21 8.55
N LEU A 726 3.97 25.32 7.95
CA LEU A 726 5.00 25.33 6.91
C LEU A 726 6.38 25.01 7.49
N LEU A 727 6.95 23.86 7.12
CA LEU A 727 8.27 23.45 7.55
C LEU A 727 9.26 23.54 6.38
N PRO A 728 10.35 24.32 6.52
CA PRO A 728 11.39 24.35 5.50
C PRO A 728 12.05 22.97 5.41
N PHE A 729 12.15 22.45 4.18
CA PHE A 729 12.73 21.14 3.91
C PHE A 729 13.50 21.14 2.59
N ASP A 730 14.51 20.26 2.49
CA ASP A 730 15.27 20.08 1.25
C ASP A 730 14.45 19.27 0.23
N ILE A 731 13.48 19.93 -0.39
CA ILE A 731 12.63 19.44 -1.50
C ILE A 731 12.85 20.33 -2.73
N PRO A 732 12.79 19.84 -3.97
CA PRO A 732 13.05 20.70 -5.13
C PRO A 732 11.97 21.77 -5.25
N ALA A 733 12.31 22.89 -5.89
CA ALA A 733 11.43 24.05 -5.97
C ALA A 733 10.10 23.73 -6.68
N GLY A 734 9.05 24.47 -6.33
CA GLY A 734 7.68 24.29 -6.85
C GLY A 734 6.92 23.10 -6.26
N GLN A 735 7.49 22.40 -5.28
CA GLN A 735 6.95 21.16 -4.74
C GLN A 735 6.77 21.20 -3.22
N ALA A 736 5.81 20.42 -2.74
CA ALA A 736 5.49 20.24 -1.33
C ALA A 736 5.27 18.77 -0.99
N ALA A 737 5.40 18.43 0.29
CA ALA A 737 4.99 17.13 0.82
C ALA A 737 4.25 17.28 2.14
N ALA A 738 3.26 16.43 2.39
CA ALA A 738 2.49 16.43 3.64
C ALA A 738 2.07 15.02 4.04
N TYR A 739 1.67 14.83 5.30
CA TYR A 739 1.30 13.51 5.79
C TYR A 739 -0.09 13.07 5.32
N TYR A 740 -0.16 11.80 4.96
CA TYR A 740 -1.38 11.02 4.83
C TYR A 740 -1.77 10.45 6.20
N PRO A 741 -3.07 10.33 6.56
CA PRO A 741 -4.24 10.68 5.76
C PRO A 741 -4.65 12.17 5.85
N GLU A 742 -3.89 13.01 6.57
CA GLU A 742 -4.29 14.40 6.86
C GLU A 742 -4.59 15.23 5.60
N VAL A 743 -3.95 14.93 4.48
CA VAL A 743 -4.17 15.62 3.19
C VAL A 743 -5.02 14.85 2.17
N ASN A 744 -5.59 13.70 2.52
CA ASN A 744 -6.54 13.00 1.65
C ASN A 744 -7.77 13.83 1.26
N PRO A 745 -8.32 14.71 2.12
CA PRO A 745 -9.39 15.62 1.74
C PRO A 745 -9.04 16.54 0.55
N LEU A 746 -7.75 16.73 0.24
CA LEU A 746 -7.31 17.56 -0.89
C LEU A 746 -7.25 16.81 -2.22
N VAL A 747 -7.24 15.47 -2.21
CA VAL A 747 -7.12 14.68 -3.45
C VAL A 747 -8.50 14.61 -4.10
N PRO A 748 -8.73 15.22 -5.28
CA PRO A 748 -10.02 15.13 -5.95
C PRO A 748 -10.33 13.68 -6.32
N LEU A 749 -11.59 13.26 -6.13
CA LEU A 749 -12.03 11.89 -6.43
C LEU A 749 -11.82 11.54 -7.91
N GLU A 750 -11.99 12.52 -8.80
CA GLU A 750 -11.84 12.43 -10.24
C GLU A 750 -10.37 12.42 -10.69
N SER A 751 -9.43 12.72 -9.79
CA SER A 751 -8.00 12.78 -10.10
C SER A 751 -7.38 11.38 -10.00
N VAL A 752 -7.40 10.65 -11.11
CA VAL A 752 -6.99 9.24 -11.19
C VAL A 752 -5.94 8.95 -12.26
N GLY A 753 -5.26 7.81 -12.11
CA GLY A 753 -4.30 7.26 -13.07
C GLY A 753 -4.95 6.75 -14.34
N ASP A 754 -4.41 7.12 -15.50
CA ASP A 754 -4.87 6.65 -16.80
C ASP A 754 -4.65 5.12 -16.89
N GLY A 755 -5.74 4.37 -17.10
CA GLY A 755 -5.72 2.91 -17.22
C GLY A 755 -5.68 2.13 -15.89
N SER A 756 -5.31 2.75 -14.76
CA SER A 756 -5.30 2.10 -13.44
C SER A 756 -6.40 2.59 -12.50
N SER A 757 -6.97 3.77 -12.76
CA SER A 757 -7.92 4.44 -11.86
C SER A 757 -7.36 4.71 -10.45
N THR A 758 -6.04 4.64 -10.27
CA THR A 758 -5.37 4.89 -8.98
C THR A 758 -5.40 6.39 -8.66
N PRO A 759 -5.86 6.82 -7.47
CA PRO A 759 -5.86 8.23 -7.09
C PRO A 759 -4.46 8.86 -7.18
N THR A 760 -4.37 10.07 -7.70
CA THR A 760 -3.08 10.74 -7.95
C THR A 760 -2.55 11.45 -6.70
N SER A 761 -2.51 10.76 -5.56
CA SER A 761 -2.16 11.33 -4.25
C SER A 761 -0.70 11.83 -4.14
N LYS A 762 0.12 11.66 -5.18
CA LYS A 762 1.49 12.19 -5.28
C LYS A 762 1.63 13.39 -6.22
N PHE A 763 0.52 13.85 -6.79
CA PHE A 763 0.50 15.02 -7.66
C PHE A 763 -0.83 15.78 -7.46
N VAL A 764 -0.86 16.64 -6.45
CA VAL A 764 -2.03 17.47 -6.11
C VAL A 764 -1.65 18.94 -6.32
N ALA A 765 -2.33 19.62 -7.24
CA ALA A 765 -2.16 21.05 -7.45
C ALA A 765 -2.79 21.82 -6.29
N ILE A 766 -2.01 22.67 -5.62
CA ILE A 766 -2.48 23.38 -4.43
C ILE A 766 -2.24 24.89 -4.50
N LYS A 767 -3.06 25.61 -3.74
CA LYS A 767 -2.90 27.01 -3.38
C LYS A 767 -2.79 27.15 -1.86
N LEU A 768 -1.95 28.07 -1.41
CA LEU A 768 -1.77 28.39 0.00
C LEU A 768 -2.52 29.65 0.37
N GLU A 769 -3.20 29.60 1.51
CA GLU A 769 -3.87 30.75 2.10
C GLU A 769 -3.42 30.98 3.53
N ARG A 770 -3.39 32.24 3.96
CA ARG A 770 -3.08 32.56 5.36
C ARG A 770 -4.16 31.95 6.24
N HIS A 771 -3.74 31.18 7.24
CA HIS A 771 -4.67 30.65 8.22
C HIS A 771 -5.22 31.79 9.08
N ALA A 772 -6.53 31.95 9.12
CA ALA A 772 -7.21 32.80 10.08
C ALA A 772 -7.70 31.91 11.23
N GLU A 773 -7.19 32.14 12.44
CA GLU A 773 -7.82 31.55 13.62
C GLU A 773 -9.25 32.09 13.69
N THR A 774 -10.25 31.21 13.56
CA THR A 774 -11.62 31.58 13.89
C THR A 774 -11.60 32.07 15.33
N ALA A 775 -11.80 33.37 15.53
CA ALA A 775 -11.94 33.96 16.84
C ALA A 775 -12.97 33.13 17.61
N ARG A 776 -12.52 32.39 18.63
CA ARG A 776 -13.45 31.87 19.63
C ARG A 776 -14.14 33.11 20.19
N ILE A 777 -15.43 33.26 19.92
CA ILE A 777 -16.27 34.11 20.74
C ILE A 777 -16.27 33.40 22.09
N ILE A 778 -15.43 33.91 23.01
CA ILE A 778 -15.26 33.40 24.38
C ILE A 778 -16.55 33.59 25.15
#